data_AF-A0A8T7JYH3-F1
#
_entry.id   AF-A0A8T7JYH3-F1
#
_cell.length_a   1.000
_cell.length_b   1.000
_cell.length_c   1.000
_cell.angle_alpha   90.00
_cell.angle_beta   90.00
_cell.angle_gamma   90.00
#
_symmetry.space_group_name_H-M   'P 1'
#
loop_
_entity.id
_entity.type
_entity.pdbx_description
1 polymer ?
#
loop_
_entity_poly.entity_id
_entity_poly.type
_entity_poly.pdbx_seq_one_letter_code
_entity_poly.pdbx_strand_id
1 'polypeptide(L)'
;MAYGRFDIFWPDGTFRTFALEQPTISVGRSTGNTIALETDTISRYHFSLIRDDSGAVYITDQESVNGTYVDGVKLVANQPTLLQGGEEILIGHLRILFHMADEAPTVQLKMSLEDTQRIEKQMRDFRIDVQPPDQPVTPGTHIAGQVSITNTSDEQRRFRIDVAGIPDEWVRIERREVIVEAGETVSVLINFKPQRRSESQPGDYQVKVIVSQKDKADSVLEAVILVRVLAYSGFGMALETARIPAGERFRLHVHNQGSGSLPLSFSARDKEGALSYHIQPTQVTLAPGQRLLVQGDVRAKQRAWIGSSRIRGFDIIAQSQDASRFLATIRGYISDQPVFGGGRAFALIASAIVIGVLALAGLFALLRPTPEPVITSFTVDRTAVAQGTPVALSWEATNAETYVVLINGTPVSSEFGPTTSSASLDVGSLTGEVTIALQAVNGGRSVISSQTISVYQPMTIASFEITPPQLLRYVVQDVNISWNVPGAVSTYITGLESFTTAQIEPSFGAQGSVGPLSGVPAENLTITLNASDAYGNPLTQSYTIEVVDPQCSAAEADVPLRYGPDQVYAQMSEVVTMGTSVVVDARDPGGQWLRVQIGAGVSGWGPRSAFTCAFEVDNLQIVVVPPPTPSPTLTPSSTPTATATNTASFTPTATPTATFTLTSTRTPTNTATATSTLTYTPSRTPSRTPTLIPTTTPRPTNPPRPTLPPLTSATPPLLVTSTTNPLLPGASSTPAAAPGIVLPTATATPKP
;
A
#
# COMPACT_ATOMS: atom_id res chain seq x y z
N MET A 1 1.82 29.91 6.74
CA MET A 1 1.41 28.53 7.03
C MET A 1 2.64 27.64 6.85
N ALA A 2 2.58 26.34 7.16
CA ALA A 2 3.71 25.45 6.86
C ALA A 2 3.88 25.33 5.34
N TYR A 3 5.10 25.50 4.83
CA TYR A 3 5.40 25.41 3.39
C TYR A 3 5.77 23.99 2.93
N GLY A 4 5.75 23.04 3.87
CA GLY A 4 6.04 21.64 3.63
C GLY A 4 6.10 20.86 4.93
N ARG A 5 6.45 19.59 4.82
CA ARG A 5 6.73 18.70 5.96
C ARG A 5 7.87 17.75 5.66
N PHE A 6 8.49 17.24 6.72
CA PHE A 6 9.40 16.10 6.69
C PHE A 6 8.74 14.89 7.36
N ASP A 7 8.61 13.80 6.61
CA ASP A 7 8.21 12.50 7.15
C ASP A 7 9.48 11.67 7.38
N ILE A 8 9.92 11.57 8.65
CA ILE A 8 11.19 10.95 9.06
C ILE A 8 10.93 9.52 9.52
N PHE A 9 11.70 8.55 9.01
CA PHE A 9 11.61 7.13 9.26
C PHE A 9 12.87 6.61 9.96
N TRP A 10 12.68 5.84 11.03
CA TRP A 10 13.74 5.20 11.82
C TRP A 10 13.90 3.70 11.45
N PRO A 11 15.09 3.10 11.66
CA PRO A 11 15.34 1.69 11.35
C PRO A 11 14.50 0.68 12.16
N ASP A 12 13.88 1.10 13.26
CA ASP A 12 12.96 0.29 14.07
C ASP A 12 11.54 0.25 13.50
N GLY A 13 11.26 0.97 12.41
CA GLY A 13 9.95 1.06 11.77
C GLY A 13 9.08 2.21 12.29
N THR A 14 9.54 2.99 13.29
CA THR A 14 8.84 4.21 13.70
C THR A 14 9.01 5.31 12.66
N PHE A 15 8.01 6.19 12.54
CA PHE A 15 8.13 7.41 11.75
C PHE A 15 7.49 8.60 12.49
N ARG A 16 7.90 9.83 12.15
CA ARG A 16 7.37 11.09 12.68
C ARG A 16 7.35 12.16 11.62
N THR A 17 6.28 12.93 11.61
CA THR A 17 6.09 14.08 10.73
C THR A 17 6.50 15.38 11.44
N PHE A 18 7.18 16.27 10.73
CA PHE A 18 7.56 17.60 11.21
C PHE A 18 7.13 18.66 10.18
N ALA A 19 6.26 19.59 10.58
CA ALA A 19 5.87 20.72 9.75
C ALA A 19 7.02 21.73 9.59
N LEU A 20 7.19 22.26 8.39
CA LEU A 20 8.21 23.24 8.04
C LEU A 20 7.58 24.63 8.02
N GLU A 21 7.61 25.31 9.17
CA GLU A 21 6.95 26.61 9.36
C GLU A 21 7.92 27.80 9.31
N GLN A 22 9.19 27.58 9.66
CA GLN A 22 10.20 28.62 9.76
C GLN A 22 11.01 28.71 8.46
N PRO A 23 11.40 29.92 7.99
CA PRO A 23 12.15 30.08 6.75
C PRO A 23 13.53 29.39 6.81
N THR A 24 14.11 29.22 8.01
CA THR A 24 15.30 28.40 8.22
C THR A 24 14.97 27.27 9.20
N ILE A 25 15.20 26.03 8.79
CA ILE A 25 15.03 24.82 9.62
C ILE A 25 16.40 24.17 9.78
N SER A 26 16.88 24.01 11.01
CA SER A 26 18.10 23.24 11.30
C SER A 26 17.76 21.82 11.73
N VAL A 27 18.54 20.84 11.28
CA VAL A 27 18.33 19.41 11.56
C VAL A 27 19.63 18.76 12.03
N GLY A 28 19.58 18.03 13.15
CA GLY A 28 20.75 17.34 13.71
C GLY A 28 20.50 16.77 15.10
N ARG A 29 21.51 16.11 15.69
CA ARG A 29 21.35 15.46 17.01
C ARG A 29 21.38 16.42 18.21
N SER A 30 21.72 17.69 18.00
CA SER A 30 21.70 18.67 19.09
C SER A 30 20.27 19.12 19.36
N THR A 31 19.89 19.25 20.62
CA THR A 31 18.61 19.84 21.05
C THR A 31 18.46 21.32 20.68
N GLY A 32 19.53 21.97 20.22
CA GLY A 32 19.50 23.33 19.66
C GLY A 32 19.15 23.39 18.16
N ASN A 33 18.76 22.28 17.53
CA ASN A 33 18.19 22.28 16.17
C ASN A 33 16.68 22.51 16.23
N THR A 34 16.10 23.06 15.15
CA THR A 34 14.65 23.14 14.96
C THR A 34 14.02 21.74 14.96
N ILE A 35 14.69 20.77 14.33
CA ILE A 35 14.33 19.34 14.38
C ILE A 35 15.52 18.58 15.01
N ALA A 36 15.38 18.25 16.28
CA ALA A 36 16.37 17.47 17.03
C ALA A 36 16.14 15.96 16.85
N LEU A 37 17.15 15.24 16.36
CA LEU A 37 17.08 13.81 16.05
C LEU A 37 18.09 13.03 16.90
N GLU A 38 17.61 12.44 18.00
CA GLU A 38 18.44 11.78 19.03
C GLU A 38 19.04 10.43 18.56
N THR A 39 20.01 10.49 17.64
CA THR A 39 20.82 9.32 17.25
C THR A 39 22.32 9.66 17.20
N ASP A 40 23.16 8.66 17.40
CA ASP A 40 24.62 8.80 17.35
C ASP A 40 25.16 8.92 15.91
N THR A 41 24.43 8.41 14.91
CA THR A 41 24.77 8.47 13.48
C THR A 41 24.54 9.84 12.82
N ILE A 42 24.03 10.83 13.56
CA ILE A 42 23.71 12.17 13.05
C ILE A 42 24.65 13.21 13.67
N SER A 43 25.21 14.12 12.86
CA SER A 43 26.02 15.24 13.35
C SER A 43 25.22 16.19 14.25
N ARG A 44 25.91 16.95 15.13
CA ARG A 44 25.25 17.92 16.05
C ARG A 44 24.36 18.91 15.30
N TYR A 45 24.87 19.45 14.20
CA TYR A 45 24.15 20.11 13.13
C TYR A 45 24.47 19.28 11.88
N HIS A 46 23.48 18.80 11.14
CA HIS A 46 23.67 17.84 10.05
C HIS A 46 23.38 18.49 8.70
N PHE A 47 22.22 19.13 8.58
CA PHE A 47 21.88 20.00 7.46
C PHE A 47 20.94 21.12 7.92
N SER A 48 20.73 22.09 7.04
CA SER A 48 19.69 23.10 7.18
C SER A 48 18.86 23.23 5.90
N LEU A 49 17.56 23.43 6.04
CA LEU A 49 16.73 24.02 4.98
C LEU A 49 16.71 25.54 5.10
N ILE A 50 16.70 26.22 3.97
CA ILE A 50 16.40 27.65 3.83
C ILE A 50 15.35 27.80 2.73
N ARG A 51 14.19 28.37 3.06
CA ARG A 51 13.21 28.87 2.09
C ARG A 51 13.54 30.33 1.77
N ASP A 52 13.69 30.65 0.49
CA ASP A 52 13.92 32.02 0.05
C ASP A 52 12.62 32.81 -0.16
N ASP A 53 12.73 34.11 -0.43
CA ASP A 53 11.59 35.00 -0.66
C ASP A 53 10.78 34.67 -1.93
N SER A 54 11.33 33.85 -2.84
CA SER A 54 10.59 33.33 -4.01
C SER A 54 9.76 32.08 -3.69
N GLY A 55 9.92 31.53 -2.48
CA GLY A 55 9.27 30.32 -2.02
C GLY A 55 10.07 29.03 -2.26
N ALA A 56 11.20 29.10 -2.96
CA ALA A 56 12.08 27.98 -3.24
C ALA A 56 12.80 27.48 -1.98
N VAL A 57 12.93 26.16 -1.83
CA VAL A 57 13.49 25.53 -0.62
C VAL A 57 14.83 24.90 -0.95
N TYR A 58 15.90 25.30 -0.26
CA TYR A 58 17.25 24.78 -0.44
C TYR A 58 17.71 23.99 0.78
N ILE A 59 18.25 22.79 0.56
CA ILE A 59 18.96 22.01 1.56
C ILE A 59 20.47 22.25 1.48
N THR A 60 21.14 22.38 2.62
CA THR A 60 22.60 22.56 2.72
C THR A 60 23.16 21.63 3.80
N ASP A 61 24.09 20.74 3.44
CA ASP A 61 24.82 19.89 4.40
C ASP A 61 25.78 20.74 5.24
N GLN A 62 25.71 20.61 6.56
CA GLN A 62 26.45 21.41 7.53
C GLN A 62 27.71 20.67 8.02
N GLU A 63 28.57 20.28 7.07
CA GLU A 63 29.80 19.48 7.29
C GLU A 63 29.54 18.19 8.08
N SER A 64 28.52 17.44 7.66
CA SER A 64 28.11 16.26 8.41
C SER A 64 29.09 15.09 8.26
N VAL A 65 29.29 14.32 9.34
CA VAL A 65 30.31 13.25 9.37
C VAL A 65 29.96 12.12 8.40
N ASN A 66 28.67 11.78 8.26
CA ASN A 66 28.20 10.71 7.38
C ASN A 66 27.74 11.24 6.00
N GLY A 67 27.43 12.54 5.89
CA GLY A 67 26.85 13.16 4.70
C GLY A 67 25.32 13.15 4.71
N THR A 68 24.76 14.24 4.22
CA THR A 68 23.38 14.30 3.70
C THR A 68 23.35 13.83 2.26
N TYR A 69 22.36 12.99 1.92
CA TYR A 69 22.10 12.55 0.55
C TYR A 69 20.67 12.94 0.17
N VAL A 70 20.44 13.29 -1.09
CA VAL A 70 19.12 13.59 -1.65
C VAL A 70 18.94 12.72 -2.89
N ASP A 71 17.88 11.91 -2.94
CA ASP A 71 17.62 10.88 -3.94
C ASP A 71 18.84 9.99 -4.24
N GLY A 72 19.59 9.67 -3.17
CA GLY A 72 20.82 8.87 -3.21
C GLY A 72 22.09 9.63 -3.63
N VAL A 73 22.00 10.90 -4.03
CA VAL A 73 23.16 11.74 -4.37
C VAL A 73 23.68 12.46 -3.12
N LYS A 74 24.95 12.26 -2.77
CA LYS A 74 25.57 12.96 -1.63
C LYS A 74 25.72 14.45 -1.93
N LEU A 75 25.24 15.30 -1.03
CA LEU A 75 25.42 16.75 -1.11
C LEU A 75 26.88 17.15 -0.87
N VAL A 76 27.30 18.23 -1.51
CA VAL A 76 28.57 18.91 -1.18
C VAL A 76 28.34 19.74 0.08
N ALA A 77 29.21 19.59 1.08
CA ALA A 77 29.12 20.35 2.32
C ALA A 77 29.18 21.86 2.06
N ASN A 78 28.35 22.61 2.78
CA ASN A 78 28.14 24.06 2.66
C ASN A 78 27.63 24.55 1.29
N GLN A 79 27.17 23.66 0.39
CA GLN A 79 26.57 24.05 -0.88
C GLN A 79 25.04 23.90 -0.87
N PRO A 80 24.26 24.97 -1.14
CA PRO A 80 22.81 24.87 -1.21
C PRO A 80 22.37 24.10 -2.46
N THR A 81 21.42 23.19 -2.28
CA THR A 81 20.82 22.35 -3.32
C THR A 81 19.31 22.54 -3.27
N LEU A 82 18.68 22.82 -4.41
CA LEU A 82 17.23 23.05 -4.51
C LEU A 82 16.45 21.74 -4.27
N LEU A 83 15.34 21.83 -3.53
CA LEU A 83 14.30 20.81 -3.40
C LEU A 83 13.01 21.27 -4.09
N GLN A 84 12.29 20.32 -4.69
CA GLN A 84 11.07 20.49 -5.46
C GLN A 84 9.84 19.88 -4.79
N GLY A 85 10.01 18.97 -3.82
CA GLY A 85 8.92 18.31 -3.10
C GLY A 85 8.67 16.90 -3.63
N GLY A 86 9.02 15.90 -2.83
CA GLY A 86 8.95 14.48 -3.15
C GLY A 86 10.26 13.72 -2.90
N GLU A 87 11.37 14.43 -2.67
CA GLU A 87 12.71 13.85 -2.54
C GLU A 87 12.89 13.02 -1.26
N GLU A 88 13.71 11.98 -1.39
CA GLU A 88 14.22 11.19 -0.29
C GLU A 88 15.56 11.73 0.21
N ILE A 89 15.57 12.31 1.41
CA ILE A 89 16.77 12.78 2.10
C ILE A 89 17.25 11.67 3.06
N LEU A 90 18.47 11.17 2.89
CA LEU A 90 19.08 10.18 3.79
C LEU A 90 20.16 10.83 4.66
N ILE A 91 20.10 10.58 5.98
CA ILE A 91 21.13 11.01 6.95
C ILE A 91 21.44 9.91 7.97
N GLY A 92 22.71 9.48 8.05
CA GLY A 92 23.10 8.38 8.95
C GLY A 92 22.35 7.09 8.61
N HIS A 93 21.45 6.65 9.49
CA HIS A 93 20.51 5.55 9.22
C HIS A 93 19.04 5.99 9.06
N LEU A 94 18.74 7.28 9.14
CA LEU A 94 17.38 7.79 8.97
C LEU A 94 17.09 8.12 7.50
N ARG A 95 15.86 7.85 7.10
CA ARG A 95 15.27 8.22 5.80
C ARG A 95 14.24 9.30 6.05
N ILE A 96 14.27 10.37 5.27
CA ILE A 96 13.35 11.51 5.39
C ILE A 96 12.70 11.71 4.03
N LEU A 97 11.39 11.85 3.97
CA LEU A 97 10.69 12.29 2.76
C LEU A 97 10.33 13.76 2.92
N PHE A 98 10.72 14.59 1.95
CA PHE A 98 10.29 15.98 1.87
C PHE A 98 9.01 16.08 1.06
N HIS A 99 8.01 16.77 1.62
CA HIS A 99 6.80 17.15 0.89
C HIS A 99 6.68 18.67 0.94
N MET A 100 6.58 19.32 -0.22
CA MET A 100 6.16 20.71 -0.29
C MET A 100 4.66 20.77 0.03
N ALA A 101 4.21 21.83 0.72
CA ALA A 101 2.78 22.08 0.89
C ALA A 101 2.27 22.79 -0.37
N ASP A 102 1.19 22.28 -0.95
CA ASP A 102 0.49 22.91 -2.09
C ASP A 102 -0.24 24.21 -1.67
N GLU A 103 0.52 25.23 -1.26
CA GLU A 103 0.08 26.63 -1.27
C GLU A 103 0.47 27.27 -2.62
N ALA A 104 -0.07 26.73 -3.71
CA ALA A 104 -0.08 27.41 -5.00
C ALA A 104 -1.47 28.05 -5.23
N PRO A 105 -1.71 29.33 -4.86
CA PRO A 105 -2.69 30.10 -5.62
C PRO A 105 -2.26 30.06 -7.09
N THR A 106 -3.22 29.99 -8.02
CA THR A 106 -2.98 29.72 -9.44
C THR A 106 -2.19 30.82 -10.16
N VAL A 107 -0.90 30.92 -9.86
CA VAL A 107 0.07 31.67 -10.64
C VAL A 107 0.26 30.87 -11.92
N GLN A 108 -0.24 31.41 -13.03
CA GLN A 108 0.07 30.84 -14.33
C GLN A 108 1.58 30.91 -14.55
N LEU A 109 2.25 29.78 -14.31
CA LEU A 109 3.53 29.52 -14.90
C LEU A 109 3.32 29.64 -16.40
N LYS A 110 3.90 30.69 -17.02
CA LYS A 110 4.02 30.73 -18.47
C LYS A 110 4.87 29.52 -18.86
N MET A 111 4.21 28.43 -19.24
CA MET A 111 4.87 27.29 -19.85
C MET A 111 5.73 27.83 -20.99
N SER A 112 7.03 27.52 -20.94
CA SER A 112 7.83 27.58 -22.14
C SER A 112 7.17 26.66 -23.16
N LEU A 113 6.81 27.20 -24.32
CA LEU A 113 6.21 26.44 -25.42
C LEU A 113 7.29 25.62 -26.13
N GLU A 114 7.82 24.59 -25.46
CA GLU A 114 8.70 23.60 -26.07
C GLU A 114 8.26 22.17 -25.65
N ASP A 115 7.67 21.47 -26.63
CA ASP A 115 7.46 20.02 -26.72
C ASP A 115 6.76 19.27 -25.57
N THR A 116 5.52 19.67 -25.25
CA THR A 116 4.49 18.64 -25.01
C THR A 116 3.93 18.19 -26.37
N GLN A 117 4.31 17.00 -26.82
CA GLN A 117 3.84 16.42 -28.09
C GLN A 117 2.36 16.03 -28.01
N ARG A 118 1.48 17.02 -28.15
CA ARG A 118 0.03 16.85 -28.26
C ARG A 118 -0.30 16.26 -29.63
N ILE A 119 -0.83 15.04 -29.66
CA ILE A 119 -1.11 14.32 -30.92
C ILE A 119 -2.60 14.42 -31.24
N GLU A 120 -2.95 15.33 -32.15
CA GLU A 120 -4.29 15.40 -32.73
C GLU A 120 -4.40 14.50 -33.97
N LYS A 121 -5.47 13.71 -34.05
CA LYS A 121 -5.85 12.90 -35.23
C LYS A 121 -7.33 13.08 -35.50
N GLN A 122 -7.73 13.15 -36.77
CA GLN A 122 -9.10 13.43 -37.16
C GLN A 122 -9.58 12.52 -38.30
N MET A 123 -10.82 12.04 -38.17
CA MET A 123 -11.66 11.54 -39.27
C MET A 123 -12.86 12.48 -39.44
N ARG A 124 -13.74 12.19 -40.41
CA ARG A 124 -14.98 12.95 -40.60
C ARG A 124 -15.90 12.91 -39.38
N ASP A 125 -15.98 11.74 -38.74
CA ASP A 125 -17.02 11.44 -37.76
C ASP A 125 -16.56 11.70 -36.29
N PHE A 126 -15.25 11.78 -36.05
CA PHE A 126 -14.66 12.17 -34.76
C PHE A 126 -13.18 12.57 -34.89
N ARG A 127 -12.66 13.27 -33.88
CA ARG A 127 -11.22 13.48 -33.66
C ARG A 127 -10.80 12.98 -32.28
N ILE A 128 -9.51 12.66 -32.15
CA ILE A 128 -8.87 12.35 -30.88
C ILE A 128 -7.68 13.27 -30.64
N ASP A 129 -7.48 13.59 -29.37
CA ASP A 129 -6.35 14.33 -28.84
C ASP A 129 -5.69 13.43 -27.80
N VAL A 130 -4.39 13.15 -27.92
CA VAL A 130 -3.69 12.34 -26.93
C VAL A 130 -2.53 13.13 -26.35
N GLN A 131 -2.54 13.25 -25.02
CA GLN A 131 -1.51 13.87 -24.22
C GLN A 131 -0.68 12.77 -23.55
N PRO A 132 0.64 12.69 -23.82
CA PRO A 132 1.52 11.78 -23.10
C PRO A 132 1.62 12.17 -21.61
N PRO A 133 2.04 11.25 -20.73
CA PRO A 133 2.51 11.65 -19.40
C PRO A 133 3.70 12.63 -19.54
N ASP A 134 3.73 13.63 -18.68
CA ASP A 134 4.75 14.68 -18.62
C ASP A 134 6.04 14.22 -17.93
N GLN A 135 5.95 13.21 -17.04
CA GLN A 135 7.06 12.65 -16.29
C GLN A 135 7.33 11.17 -16.61
N PRO A 136 8.59 10.71 -16.49
CA PRO A 136 8.92 9.30 -16.57
C PRO A 136 8.48 8.55 -15.29
N VAL A 137 8.15 7.26 -15.42
CA VAL A 137 7.57 6.45 -14.33
C VAL A 137 8.55 5.38 -13.82
N THR A 138 8.65 5.23 -12.50
CA THR A 138 9.47 4.19 -11.86
C THR A 138 8.64 2.95 -11.57
N PRO A 139 9.12 1.72 -11.84
CA PRO A 139 8.36 0.51 -11.55
C PRO A 139 7.95 0.40 -10.07
N GLY A 140 6.63 0.28 -9.85
CA GLY A 140 5.97 0.36 -8.53
C GLY A 140 5.12 1.62 -8.34
N THR A 141 5.50 2.74 -8.95
CA THR A 141 4.72 3.98 -8.98
C THR A 141 3.78 4.00 -10.20
N HIS A 142 3.01 5.07 -10.36
CA HIS A 142 2.05 5.22 -11.45
C HIS A 142 2.09 6.64 -12.02
N ILE A 143 1.73 6.79 -13.30
CA ILE A 143 1.62 8.07 -13.99
C ILE A 143 0.39 8.04 -14.93
N ALA A 144 -0.19 9.20 -15.26
CA ALA A 144 -1.35 9.28 -16.15
C ALA A 144 -1.02 9.99 -17.47
N GLY A 145 -1.53 9.45 -18.58
CA GLY A 145 -1.76 10.21 -19.82
C GLY A 145 -3.26 10.43 -20.01
N GLN A 146 -3.64 11.28 -20.97
CA GLN A 146 -5.04 11.59 -21.26
C GLN A 146 -5.36 11.40 -22.75
N VAL A 147 -6.55 10.87 -23.04
CA VAL A 147 -7.15 10.93 -24.38
C VAL A 147 -8.46 11.69 -24.32
N SER A 148 -8.59 12.73 -25.15
CA SER A 148 -9.84 13.45 -25.38
C SER A 148 -10.43 13.03 -26.73
N ILE A 149 -11.73 12.74 -26.75
CA ILE A 149 -12.46 12.32 -27.95
C ILE A 149 -13.54 13.37 -28.21
N THR A 150 -13.48 14.06 -29.34
CA THR A 150 -14.56 14.95 -29.81
C THR A 150 -15.38 14.24 -30.88
N ASN A 151 -16.68 14.09 -30.66
CA ASN A 151 -17.60 13.62 -31.69
C ASN A 151 -17.90 14.76 -32.67
N THR A 152 -17.54 14.59 -33.95
CA THR A 152 -17.76 15.60 -35.00
C THR A 152 -18.93 15.25 -35.91
N SER A 153 -19.69 14.19 -35.59
CA SER A 153 -20.95 13.86 -36.26
C SER A 153 -22.15 14.55 -35.59
N ASP A 154 -23.29 14.49 -36.27
CA ASP A 154 -24.59 15.08 -35.93
C ASP A 154 -25.45 14.17 -35.01
N GLU A 155 -25.00 12.96 -34.72
CA GLU A 155 -25.65 11.99 -33.83
C GLU A 155 -24.73 11.65 -32.64
N GLN A 156 -25.31 11.19 -31.53
CA GLN A 156 -24.52 10.57 -30.45
C GLN A 156 -23.74 9.35 -30.97
N ARG A 157 -22.51 9.16 -30.48
CA ARG A 157 -21.66 8.03 -30.88
C ARG A 157 -21.05 7.35 -29.67
N ARG A 158 -20.86 6.03 -29.76
CA ARG A 158 -20.16 5.22 -28.76
C ARG A 158 -18.76 4.87 -29.24
N PHE A 159 -17.77 5.27 -28.45
CA PHE A 159 -16.36 5.01 -28.70
C PHE A 159 -15.81 3.97 -27.74
N ARG A 160 -14.88 3.16 -28.23
CA ARG A 160 -14.11 2.19 -27.48
C ARG A 160 -12.63 2.58 -27.51
N ILE A 161 -11.98 2.52 -26.35
CA ILE A 161 -10.58 2.89 -26.13
C ILE A 161 -9.80 1.63 -25.74
N ASP A 162 -8.80 1.30 -26.55
CA ASP A 162 -7.82 0.24 -26.26
C ASP A 162 -6.39 0.83 -26.34
N VAL A 163 -5.44 0.15 -25.70
CA VAL A 163 -4.03 0.56 -25.62
C VAL A 163 -3.15 -0.64 -25.95
N ALA A 164 -2.10 -0.43 -26.73
CA ALA A 164 -1.13 -1.45 -27.14
C ALA A 164 0.31 -0.94 -27.06
N GLY A 165 1.30 -1.83 -27.18
CA GLY A 165 2.73 -1.48 -27.13
C GLY A 165 3.37 -1.50 -25.73
N ILE A 166 2.61 -1.89 -24.72
CA ILE A 166 3.02 -2.02 -23.31
C ILE A 166 2.21 -3.17 -22.68
N PRO A 167 2.69 -3.88 -21.62
CA PRO A 167 1.95 -4.99 -21.03
C PRO A 167 0.57 -4.58 -20.50
N ASP A 168 -0.48 -5.35 -20.81
CA ASP A 168 -1.87 -5.08 -20.41
C ASP A 168 -2.05 -4.89 -18.89
N GLU A 169 -1.24 -5.61 -18.09
CA GLU A 169 -1.24 -5.52 -16.62
C GLU A 169 -0.72 -4.19 -16.07
N TRP A 170 -0.03 -3.39 -16.88
CA TRP A 170 0.48 -2.07 -16.51
C TRP A 170 -0.51 -0.95 -16.85
N VAL A 171 -1.58 -1.21 -17.61
CA VAL A 171 -2.49 -0.17 -18.11
C VAL A 171 -3.87 -0.25 -17.45
N ARG A 172 -4.34 0.88 -16.93
CA ARG A 172 -5.71 1.06 -16.45
C ARG A 172 -6.34 2.28 -17.12
N ILE A 173 -7.28 2.01 -18.02
CA ILE A 173 -8.12 3.04 -18.66
C ILE A 173 -9.34 3.24 -17.75
N GLU A 174 -9.61 4.48 -17.34
CA GLU A 174 -10.74 4.80 -16.45
C GLU A 174 -12.08 4.34 -17.04
N ARG A 175 -12.29 4.61 -18.34
CA ARG A 175 -13.52 4.26 -19.08
C ARG A 175 -13.15 3.68 -20.45
N ARG A 176 -13.24 2.36 -20.60
CA ARG A 176 -12.93 1.66 -21.88
C ARG A 176 -13.97 1.89 -22.98
N GLU A 177 -15.20 2.23 -22.61
CA GLU A 177 -16.23 2.71 -23.54
C GLU A 177 -16.80 4.02 -23.02
N VAL A 178 -17.01 4.98 -23.92
CA VAL A 178 -17.68 6.25 -23.64
C VAL A 178 -18.73 6.54 -24.71
N ILE A 179 -19.82 7.20 -24.31
CA ILE A 179 -20.81 7.79 -25.21
C ILE A 179 -20.49 9.28 -25.25
N VAL A 180 -20.51 9.88 -26.45
CA VAL A 180 -20.24 11.30 -26.65
C VAL A 180 -21.34 11.87 -27.55
N GLU A 181 -22.03 12.90 -27.08
CA GLU A 181 -23.08 13.58 -27.83
C GLU A 181 -22.51 14.36 -29.03
N ALA A 182 -23.37 14.78 -29.96
CA ALA A 182 -22.97 15.52 -31.15
C ALA A 182 -22.26 16.84 -30.80
N GLY A 183 -21.02 17.03 -31.25
CA GLY A 183 -20.20 18.22 -30.96
C GLY A 183 -19.51 18.24 -29.59
N GLU A 184 -19.81 17.30 -28.69
CA GLU A 184 -19.18 17.24 -27.36
C GLU A 184 -17.78 16.63 -27.39
N THR A 185 -17.03 16.87 -26.31
CA THR A 185 -15.70 16.28 -26.06
C THR A 185 -15.65 15.62 -24.68
N VAL A 186 -15.24 14.36 -24.64
CA VAL A 186 -15.02 13.61 -23.38
C VAL A 186 -13.54 13.26 -23.25
N SER A 187 -12.97 13.55 -22.09
CA SER A 187 -11.61 13.13 -21.72
C SER A 187 -11.63 11.87 -20.86
N VAL A 188 -10.70 10.95 -21.11
CA VAL A 188 -10.50 9.72 -20.34
C VAL A 188 -9.04 9.60 -19.93
N LEU A 189 -8.80 9.28 -18.66
CA LEU A 189 -7.45 9.04 -18.14
C LEU A 189 -6.98 7.61 -18.44
N ILE A 190 -5.71 7.51 -18.84
CA ILE A 190 -4.97 6.25 -19.06
C ILE A 190 -3.83 6.22 -18.04
N ASN A 191 -3.97 5.39 -17.02
CA ASN A 191 -2.99 5.24 -15.95
C ASN A 191 -2.01 4.10 -16.28
N PHE A 192 -0.71 4.41 -16.23
CA PHE A 192 0.41 3.52 -16.47
C PHE A 192 1.11 3.21 -15.15
N LYS A 193 1.08 1.93 -14.73
CA LYS A 193 1.69 1.42 -13.51
C LYS A 193 2.57 0.20 -13.80
N PRO A 194 3.84 0.39 -14.21
CA PRO A 194 4.79 -0.71 -14.37
C PRO A 194 5.00 -1.43 -13.04
N GLN A 195 4.96 -2.77 -13.04
CA GLN A 195 5.09 -3.57 -11.82
C GLN A 195 6.52 -3.51 -11.28
N ARG A 196 6.72 -3.40 -9.95
CA ARG A 196 8.07 -3.40 -9.34
C ARG A 196 8.68 -4.81 -9.35
N ARG A 197 9.22 -5.20 -10.50
CA ARG A 197 9.76 -6.52 -10.82
C ARG A 197 11.00 -6.38 -11.71
N SER A 198 11.91 -7.36 -11.64
CA SER A 198 13.13 -7.41 -12.46
C SER A 198 12.83 -7.50 -13.96
N GLU A 199 11.67 -8.04 -14.34
CA GLU A 199 11.24 -8.20 -15.73
C GLU A 199 10.73 -6.89 -16.35
N SER A 200 10.44 -5.87 -15.54
CA SER A 200 9.94 -4.56 -15.98
C SER A 200 11.07 -3.71 -16.56
N GLN A 201 11.41 -3.95 -17.82
CA GLN A 201 12.56 -3.33 -18.48
C GLN A 201 12.46 -1.79 -18.48
N PRO A 202 13.53 -1.06 -18.14
CA PRO A 202 13.58 0.38 -18.28
C PRO A 202 13.79 0.76 -19.75
N GLY A 203 13.25 1.91 -20.15
CA GLY A 203 13.33 2.42 -21.51
C GLY A 203 12.07 3.14 -21.96
N ASP A 204 12.07 3.55 -23.23
CA ASP A 204 10.98 4.30 -23.84
C ASP A 204 10.02 3.36 -24.58
N TYR A 205 8.80 3.24 -24.06
CA TYR A 205 7.74 2.43 -24.64
C TYR A 205 6.92 3.26 -25.64
N GLN A 206 6.80 2.79 -26.87
CA GLN A 206 5.90 3.36 -27.88
C GLN A 206 4.49 2.83 -27.65
N VAL A 207 3.71 3.56 -26.86
CA VAL A 207 2.35 3.19 -26.50
C VAL A 207 1.37 3.70 -27.55
N LYS A 208 0.66 2.78 -28.19
CA LYS A 208 -0.39 3.09 -29.17
C LYS A 208 -1.74 3.18 -28.46
N VAL A 209 -2.35 4.36 -28.46
CA VAL A 209 -3.74 4.59 -28.05
C VAL A 209 -4.63 4.43 -29.28
N ILE A 210 -5.60 3.53 -29.19
CA ILE A 210 -6.50 3.14 -30.28
C ILE A 210 -7.93 3.51 -29.89
N VAL A 211 -8.58 4.36 -30.67
CA VAL A 211 -9.98 4.76 -30.47
C VAL A 211 -10.81 4.34 -31.67
N SER A 212 -11.87 3.58 -31.42
CA SER A 212 -12.75 3.02 -32.46
C SER A 212 -14.22 3.32 -32.19
N GLN A 213 -15.04 3.45 -33.24
CA GLN A 213 -16.50 3.50 -33.10
C GLN A 213 -17.06 2.08 -32.93
N LYS A 214 -17.88 1.85 -31.90
CA LYS A 214 -18.42 0.51 -31.64
C LYS A 214 -19.33 0.00 -32.76
N ASP A 215 -20.06 0.91 -33.40
CA ASP A 215 -21.06 0.58 -34.42
C ASP A 215 -20.46 0.45 -35.83
N LYS A 216 -19.16 0.75 -36.00
CA LYS A 216 -18.46 0.80 -37.29
C LYS A 216 -16.98 0.45 -37.12
N ALA A 217 -16.68 -0.85 -37.21
CA ALA A 217 -15.37 -1.42 -36.90
C ALA A 217 -14.19 -0.82 -37.70
N ASP A 218 -14.44 -0.31 -38.91
CA ASP A 218 -13.41 0.31 -39.76
C ASP A 218 -13.08 1.78 -39.37
N SER A 219 -13.88 2.40 -38.50
CA SER A 219 -13.67 3.76 -38.01
C SER A 219 -12.70 3.77 -36.82
N VAL A 220 -11.39 3.68 -37.09
CA VAL A 220 -10.32 3.65 -36.07
C VAL A 220 -9.35 4.82 -36.23
N LEU A 221 -9.06 5.51 -35.12
CA LEU A 221 -7.94 6.45 -35.01
C LEU A 221 -6.87 5.90 -34.06
N GLU A 222 -5.61 6.02 -34.48
CA GLU A 222 -4.44 5.61 -33.68
C GLU A 222 -3.52 6.82 -33.42
N ALA A 223 -3.08 6.97 -32.18
CA ALA A 223 -2.02 7.89 -31.78
C ALA A 223 -0.93 7.12 -31.03
N VAL A 224 0.34 7.46 -31.25
CA VAL A 224 1.48 6.81 -30.59
C VAL A 224 2.16 7.81 -29.67
N ILE A 225 2.06 7.57 -28.36
CA ILE A 225 2.72 8.36 -27.31
C ILE A 225 3.94 7.62 -26.76
N LEU A 226 4.86 8.37 -26.16
CA LEU A 226 6.02 7.83 -25.48
C LEU A 226 5.74 7.69 -23.99
N VAL A 227 6.01 6.52 -23.40
CA VAL A 227 6.00 6.32 -21.95
C VAL A 227 7.39 5.85 -21.52
N ARG A 228 8.13 6.72 -20.82
CA ARG A 228 9.48 6.44 -20.33
C ARG A 228 9.42 5.73 -18.98
N VAL A 229 9.93 4.50 -18.92
CA VAL A 229 10.05 3.72 -17.68
C VAL A 229 11.48 3.81 -17.15
N LEU A 230 11.65 4.25 -15.91
CA LEU A 230 12.96 4.36 -15.25
C LEU A 230 13.46 3.01 -14.73
N ALA A 231 14.78 2.88 -14.62
CA ALA A 231 15.38 1.76 -13.91
C ALA A 231 15.25 1.98 -12.39
N TYR A 232 14.99 0.91 -11.64
CA TYR A 232 15.19 0.90 -10.19
C TYR A 232 16.35 -0.06 -9.86
N SER A 233 17.18 0.34 -8.90
CA SER A 233 18.32 -0.44 -8.43
C SER A 233 17.97 -1.26 -7.17
N GLY A 234 18.80 -2.28 -6.90
CA GLY A 234 18.68 -3.12 -5.72
C GLY A 234 19.33 -4.48 -5.94
N PHE A 235 20.03 -5.00 -4.93
CA PHE A 235 20.58 -6.36 -4.99
C PHE A 235 20.62 -7.04 -3.63
N GLY A 236 20.44 -8.36 -3.67
CA GLY A 236 20.64 -9.23 -2.51
C GLY A 236 22.00 -9.91 -2.57
N MET A 237 22.60 -10.13 -1.39
CA MET A 237 23.81 -10.96 -1.23
C MET A 237 23.62 -11.95 -0.06
N ALA A 238 24.08 -13.19 -0.22
CA ALA A 238 23.99 -14.24 0.79
C ALA A 238 25.23 -15.13 0.74
N LEU A 239 25.78 -15.49 1.91
CA LEU A 239 26.95 -16.33 2.05
C LEU A 239 26.50 -17.77 2.38
N GLU A 240 26.95 -18.77 1.61
CA GLU A 240 26.48 -20.17 1.75
C GLU A 240 26.74 -20.75 3.15
N THR A 241 27.87 -20.38 3.77
CA THR A 241 28.14 -20.61 5.19
C THR A 241 28.76 -19.37 5.83
N ALA A 242 28.23 -18.96 6.98
CA ALA A 242 28.83 -17.90 7.79
C ALA A 242 30.17 -18.33 8.42
N ARG A 243 30.45 -19.63 8.56
CA ARG A 243 31.71 -20.17 9.10
C ARG A 243 32.42 -21.00 8.04
N ILE A 244 33.54 -20.49 7.54
CA ILE A 244 34.34 -21.12 6.50
C ILE A 244 35.48 -21.93 7.16
N PRO A 245 35.59 -23.24 6.88
CA PRO A 245 36.70 -24.06 7.35
C PRO A 245 38.06 -23.59 6.82
N ALA A 246 39.13 -23.90 7.55
CA ALA A 246 40.49 -23.54 7.14
C ALA A 246 40.86 -24.18 5.79
N GLY A 247 41.15 -23.34 4.79
CA GLY A 247 41.56 -23.77 3.46
C GLY A 247 40.41 -23.97 2.45
N GLU A 248 39.15 -23.87 2.88
CA GLU A 248 38.01 -23.86 1.98
C GLU A 248 37.76 -22.48 1.36
N ARG A 249 37.04 -22.45 0.24
CA ARG A 249 36.57 -21.22 -0.41
C ARG A 249 35.20 -20.83 0.09
N PHE A 250 34.99 -19.54 0.32
CA PHE A 250 33.65 -19.02 0.52
C PHE A 250 32.89 -18.95 -0.81
N ARG A 251 31.57 -19.02 -0.69
CA ARG A 251 30.61 -19.00 -1.80
C ARG A 251 29.55 -17.96 -1.50
N LEU A 252 29.57 -16.89 -2.29
CA LEU A 252 28.71 -15.72 -2.16
C LEU A 252 27.68 -15.72 -3.30
N HIS A 253 26.43 -15.95 -2.97
CA HIS A 253 25.31 -15.76 -3.89
C HIS A 253 24.99 -14.27 -3.98
N VAL A 254 24.90 -13.75 -5.21
CA VAL A 254 24.55 -12.35 -5.48
C VAL A 254 23.42 -12.33 -6.50
N HIS A 255 22.45 -11.44 -6.30
CA HIS A 255 21.23 -11.37 -7.12
C HIS A 255 20.84 -9.93 -7.40
N ASN A 256 20.79 -9.55 -8.68
CA ASN A 256 20.21 -8.29 -9.09
C ASN A 256 18.68 -8.35 -8.94
N GLN A 257 18.13 -7.53 -8.05
CA GLN A 257 16.69 -7.38 -7.82
C GLN A 257 16.11 -6.16 -8.55
N GLY A 258 16.98 -5.32 -9.12
CA GLY A 258 16.64 -4.19 -9.97
C GLY A 258 16.14 -4.59 -11.36
N SER A 259 15.58 -3.60 -12.05
CA SER A 259 15.17 -3.68 -13.46
C SER A 259 16.27 -3.26 -14.44
N GLY A 260 17.32 -2.59 -13.97
CA GLY A 260 18.49 -2.21 -14.77
C GLY A 260 19.65 -3.22 -14.70
N SER A 261 20.60 -3.11 -15.64
CA SER A 261 21.87 -3.83 -15.55
C SER A 261 22.72 -3.30 -14.40
N LEU A 262 23.19 -4.17 -13.52
CA LEU A 262 23.87 -3.79 -12.28
C LEU A 262 25.36 -4.20 -12.30
N PRO A 263 26.29 -3.27 -12.51
CA PRO A 263 27.72 -3.52 -12.35
C PRO A 263 28.08 -3.51 -10.86
N LEU A 264 28.73 -4.57 -10.38
CA LEU A 264 29.16 -4.78 -9.00
C LEU A 264 30.66 -5.00 -8.93
N SER A 265 31.29 -4.52 -7.87
CA SER A 265 32.67 -4.85 -7.47
C SER A 265 32.70 -5.48 -6.09
N PHE A 266 33.55 -6.47 -5.89
CA PHE A 266 33.71 -7.19 -4.62
C PHE A 266 35.07 -6.90 -3.98
N SER A 267 35.05 -6.66 -2.67
CA SER A 267 36.23 -6.53 -1.81
C SER A 267 35.96 -7.19 -0.47
N ALA A 268 36.97 -7.32 0.38
CA ALA A 268 36.79 -7.81 1.75
C ALA A 268 37.76 -7.12 2.72
N ARG A 269 37.36 -7.01 3.98
CA ARG A 269 38.16 -6.39 5.06
C ARG A 269 37.96 -7.10 6.40
N ASP A 270 38.94 -6.98 7.28
CA ASP A 270 38.82 -7.35 8.70
C ASP A 270 39.30 -6.20 9.59
N LYS A 271 38.86 -6.20 10.85
CA LYS A 271 39.14 -5.13 11.81
C LYS A 271 40.63 -5.02 12.17
N GLU A 272 41.37 -6.12 12.12
CA GLU A 272 42.78 -6.20 12.54
C GLU A 272 43.76 -6.13 11.36
N GLY A 273 43.27 -6.13 10.12
CA GLY A 273 44.08 -6.30 8.91
C GLY A 273 44.84 -7.63 8.87
N ALA A 274 44.42 -8.63 9.64
CA ALA A 274 45.12 -9.88 9.87
C ALA A 274 44.90 -10.93 8.76
N LEU A 275 43.94 -10.70 7.87
CA LEU A 275 43.56 -11.63 6.80
C LEU A 275 44.00 -11.13 5.42
N SER A 276 44.19 -12.06 4.49
CA SER A 276 44.31 -11.82 3.05
C SER A 276 43.16 -12.49 2.32
N TYR A 277 42.77 -11.92 1.18
CA TYR A 277 41.59 -12.29 0.42
C TYR A 277 41.92 -12.42 -1.06
N HIS A 278 41.29 -13.38 -1.73
CA HIS A 278 41.33 -13.50 -3.18
C HIS A 278 39.92 -13.83 -3.67
N ILE A 279 39.26 -12.88 -4.35
CA ILE A 279 37.86 -12.99 -4.80
C ILE A 279 37.85 -13.08 -6.32
N GLN A 280 37.07 -14.02 -6.87
CA GLN A 280 36.92 -14.22 -8.31
C GLN A 280 35.44 -14.40 -8.72
N PRO A 281 34.94 -13.59 -9.66
CA PRO A 281 35.56 -12.37 -10.20
C PRO A 281 35.55 -11.22 -9.17
N THR A 282 36.45 -10.23 -9.33
CA THR A 282 36.45 -9.01 -8.50
C THR A 282 35.43 -7.97 -8.96
N GLN A 283 34.94 -8.06 -10.20
CA GLN A 283 33.88 -7.24 -10.77
C GLN A 283 32.97 -8.08 -11.67
N VAL A 284 31.69 -7.76 -11.73
CA VAL A 284 30.73 -8.39 -12.65
C VAL A 284 29.56 -7.47 -12.96
N THR A 285 28.97 -7.58 -14.14
CA THR A 285 27.69 -6.95 -14.46
C THR A 285 26.60 -8.00 -14.46
N LEU A 286 25.58 -7.81 -13.63
CA LEU A 286 24.40 -8.68 -13.56
C LEU A 286 23.25 -8.08 -14.38
N ALA A 287 22.67 -8.87 -15.28
CA ALA A 287 21.41 -8.54 -15.92
C ALA A 287 20.26 -8.47 -14.89
N PRO A 288 19.12 -7.81 -15.20
CA PRO A 288 17.95 -7.78 -14.33
C PRO A 288 17.51 -9.18 -13.91
N GLY A 289 17.22 -9.38 -12.63
CA GLY A 289 16.83 -10.70 -12.09
C GLY A 289 17.95 -11.76 -12.05
N GLN A 290 19.13 -11.50 -12.64
CA GLN A 290 20.21 -12.49 -12.72
C GLN A 290 20.73 -12.84 -11.32
N ARG A 291 21.11 -14.11 -11.16
CA ARG A 291 21.82 -14.65 -9.99
C ARG A 291 23.20 -15.14 -10.41
N LEU A 292 24.20 -14.90 -9.57
CA LEU A 292 25.56 -15.35 -9.78
C LEU A 292 26.16 -15.87 -8.47
N LEU A 293 27.01 -16.90 -8.58
CA LEU A 293 27.87 -17.35 -7.51
C LEU A 293 29.27 -16.75 -7.68
N VAL A 294 29.69 -15.90 -6.75
CA VAL A 294 31.05 -15.39 -6.62
C VAL A 294 31.79 -16.25 -5.59
N GLN A 295 33.06 -16.58 -5.85
CA GLN A 295 33.85 -17.42 -4.94
C GLN A 295 35.12 -16.69 -4.53
N GLY A 296 35.66 -17.04 -3.36
CA GLY A 296 36.98 -16.55 -2.96
C GLY A 296 37.60 -17.35 -1.83
N ASP A 297 38.89 -17.16 -1.62
CA ASP A 297 39.59 -17.68 -0.44
C ASP A 297 39.98 -16.57 0.53
N VAL A 298 39.97 -16.92 1.82
CA VAL A 298 40.39 -16.08 2.94
C VAL A 298 41.48 -16.83 3.71
N ARG A 299 42.57 -16.16 4.06
CA ARG A 299 43.70 -16.76 4.77
C ARG A 299 44.24 -15.82 5.85
N ALA A 300 44.71 -16.36 6.96
CA ALA A 300 45.48 -15.59 7.93
C ALA A 300 46.86 -15.24 7.33
N LYS A 301 47.24 -13.95 7.39
CA LYS A 301 48.57 -13.47 6.95
C LYS A 301 49.70 -14.04 7.81
N GLN A 302 49.41 -14.30 9.09
CA GLN A 302 50.31 -14.93 10.05
C GLN A 302 49.58 -16.13 10.68
N ARG A 303 50.06 -17.35 10.41
CA ARG A 303 49.51 -18.58 11.02
C ARG A 303 50.07 -18.76 12.44
N ALA A 304 49.20 -19.11 13.38
CA ALA A 304 49.66 -19.53 14.71
C ALA A 304 50.29 -20.93 14.67
N TRP A 305 51.51 -21.07 15.19
CA TRP A 305 52.20 -22.37 15.24
C TRP A 305 51.73 -23.24 16.42
N ILE A 306 51.33 -22.61 17.53
CA ILE A 306 50.91 -23.23 18.80
C ILE A 306 49.73 -22.42 19.36
N GLY A 307 48.67 -23.08 19.84
CA GLY A 307 47.55 -22.42 20.52
C GLY A 307 46.23 -23.19 20.46
N SER A 308 45.15 -22.50 20.82
CA SER A 308 43.75 -22.92 20.55
C SER A 308 43.26 -22.34 19.22
N SER A 309 42.25 -22.96 18.62
CA SER A 309 41.61 -22.48 17.38
C SER A 309 41.06 -21.07 17.58
N ARG A 310 41.36 -20.13 16.66
CA ARG A 310 40.85 -18.75 16.74
C ARG A 310 39.86 -18.48 15.62
N ILE A 311 38.69 -17.98 15.98
CA ILE A 311 37.68 -17.53 15.02
C ILE A 311 37.94 -16.06 14.70
N ARG A 312 38.08 -15.72 13.41
CA ARG A 312 38.29 -14.35 12.94
C ARG A 312 37.13 -13.94 12.04
N GLY A 313 36.47 -12.83 12.37
CA GLY A 313 35.42 -12.23 11.54
C GLY A 313 36.00 -11.38 10.42
N PHE A 314 35.35 -11.38 9.26
CA PHE A 314 35.65 -10.49 8.14
C PHE A 314 34.37 -10.12 7.40
N ASP A 315 34.40 -8.98 6.72
CA ASP A 315 33.26 -8.42 6.01
C ASP A 315 33.56 -8.45 4.50
N ILE A 316 32.71 -9.12 3.72
CA ILE A 316 32.74 -9.07 2.25
C ILE A 316 31.83 -7.92 1.82
N ILE A 317 32.38 -7.00 1.05
CA ILE A 317 31.70 -5.78 0.58
C ILE A 317 31.43 -5.93 -0.92
N ALA A 318 30.16 -5.81 -1.29
CA ALA A 318 29.72 -5.62 -2.67
C ALA A 318 29.35 -4.14 -2.86
N GLN A 319 29.92 -3.49 -3.87
CA GLN A 319 29.63 -2.10 -4.21
C GLN A 319 29.10 -2.00 -5.64
N SER A 320 28.00 -1.29 -5.87
CA SER A 320 27.57 -0.96 -7.23
C SER A 320 28.48 0.10 -7.87
N GLN A 321 28.71 -0.07 -9.17
CA GLN A 321 29.48 0.84 -10.01
C GLN A 321 28.56 1.73 -10.87
N ASP A 322 27.27 1.76 -10.56
CA ASP A 322 26.30 2.73 -11.08
C ASP A 322 26.36 4.05 -10.28
N ALA A 323 25.54 5.02 -10.66
CA ALA A 323 25.47 6.32 -9.99
C ALA A 323 25.09 6.24 -8.50
N SER A 324 24.33 5.21 -8.11
CA SER A 324 23.87 5.03 -6.71
C SER A 324 24.98 4.60 -5.75
N ARG A 325 26.07 4.01 -6.25
CA ARG A 325 27.23 3.54 -5.46
C ARG A 325 26.88 2.65 -4.27
N PHE A 326 25.72 1.99 -4.30
CA PHE A 326 25.14 1.20 -3.22
C PHE A 326 26.14 0.18 -2.65
N LEU A 327 26.27 0.16 -1.33
CA LEU A 327 27.18 -0.71 -0.59
C LEU A 327 26.39 -1.72 0.23
N ALA A 328 26.62 -3.01 -0.03
CA ALA A 328 26.14 -4.10 0.81
C ALA A 328 27.33 -4.84 1.43
N THR A 329 27.18 -5.26 2.68
CA THR A 329 28.22 -5.99 3.41
C THR A 329 27.65 -7.24 4.05
N ILE A 330 28.39 -8.35 3.99
CA ILE A 330 28.03 -9.60 4.69
C ILE A 330 29.21 -10.10 5.50
N ARG A 331 28.93 -10.52 6.74
CA ARG A 331 29.95 -11.00 7.68
C ARG A 331 30.17 -12.50 7.52
N GLY A 332 31.41 -12.87 7.25
CA GLY A 332 31.92 -14.23 7.35
C GLY A 332 32.85 -14.40 8.56
N TYR A 333 33.08 -15.65 8.94
CA TYR A 333 34.02 -16.05 9.97
C TYR A 333 34.91 -17.16 9.41
N ILE A 334 36.21 -17.06 9.63
CA ILE A 334 37.16 -18.15 9.36
C ILE A 334 37.67 -18.73 10.68
N SER A 335 37.77 -20.06 10.75
CA SER A 335 38.44 -20.73 11.87
C SER A 335 39.90 -21.01 11.52
N ASP A 336 40.83 -20.33 12.18
CA ASP A 336 42.27 -20.58 12.03
C ASP A 336 42.68 -21.70 13.00
N GLN A 337 43.03 -22.86 12.45
CA GLN A 337 43.55 -24.00 13.22
C GLN A 337 45.09 -23.96 13.22
N PRO A 338 45.75 -24.04 14.39
CA PRO A 338 47.20 -24.05 14.47
C PRO A 338 47.80 -25.32 13.88
N VAL A 339 48.98 -25.20 13.29
CA VAL A 339 49.66 -26.27 12.53
C VAL A 339 49.96 -27.51 13.39
N PHE A 340 50.19 -27.31 14.70
CA PHE A 340 50.31 -28.40 15.67
C PHE A 340 49.16 -28.34 16.68
N GLY A 341 48.22 -29.29 16.56
CA GLY A 341 47.19 -29.48 17.57
C GLY A 341 47.81 -29.93 18.90
N GLY A 342 47.61 -29.13 19.97
CA GLY A 342 48.28 -29.27 21.26
C GLY A 342 48.03 -30.57 22.06
N GLY A 343 47.33 -31.55 21.49
CA GLY A 343 47.02 -32.84 22.12
C GLY A 343 48.04 -33.96 21.89
N ARG A 344 49.13 -33.74 21.13
CA ARG A 344 50.10 -34.79 20.73
C ARG A 344 51.50 -34.67 21.35
N ALA A 345 51.60 -34.12 22.56
CA ALA A 345 52.86 -34.05 23.32
C ALA A 345 52.87 -34.80 24.68
N PHE A 346 51.73 -35.33 25.15
CA PHE A 346 51.61 -35.94 26.49
C PHE A 346 50.99 -37.35 26.52
N ALA A 347 51.13 -38.11 25.42
CA ALA A 347 50.54 -39.44 25.26
C ALA A 347 51.29 -40.60 25.95
N LEU A 348 52.36 -40.33 26.71
CA LEU A 348 53.19 -41.38 27.35
C LEU A 348 53.23 -41.34 28.90
N ILE A 349 52.54 -40.38 29.54
CA ILE A 349 52.47 -40.29 31.02
C ILE A 349 51.13 -40.82 31.57
N ALA A 350 50.08 -40.84 30.75
CA ALA A 350 48.72 -41.22 31.17
C ALA A 350 48.59 -42.68 31.65
N SER A 351 49.41 -43.59 31.13
CA SER A 351 49.28 -45.05 31.34
C SER A 351 49.49 -45.50 32.78
N ALA A 352 50.30 -44.76 33.57
CA ALA A 352 50.60 -45.11 34.96
C ALA A 352 49.52 -44.63 35.95
N ILE A 353 48.77 -43.58 35.60
CA ILE A 353 47.77 -42.96 36.48
C ILE A 353 46.48 -43.80 36.53
N VAL A 354 46.11 -44.46 35.42
CA VAL A 354 44.87 -45.24 35.28
C VAL A 354 44.74 -46.36 36.33
N ILE A 355 45.84 -47.01 36.71
CA ILE A 355 45.82 -48.12 37.68
C ILE A 355 45.66 -47.60 39.12
N GLY A 356 46.26 -46.45 39.46
CA GLY A 356 46.07 -45.80 40.76
C GLY A 356 44.67 -45.20 40.93
N VAL A 357 44.09 -44.65 39.86
CA VAL A 357 42.74 -44.09 39.88
C VAL A 357 41.67 -45.17 40.11
N LEU A 358 41.86 -46.40 39.64
CA LEU A 358 40.90 -47.49 39.86
C LEU A 358 40.79 -47.92 41.34
N ALA A 359 41.87 -47.80 42.12
CA ALA A 359 41.83 -48.05 43.57
C ALA A 359 41.12 -46.91 44.33
N LEU A 360 41.34 -45.65 43.92
CA LEU A 360 40.62 -44.49 44.45
C LEU A 360 39.14 -44.46 44.04
N ALA A 361 38.81 -44.93 42.84
CA ALA A 361 37.44 -45.02 42.33
C ALA A 361 36.56 -45.98 43.16
N GLY A 362 37.14 -47.00 43.80
CA GLY A 362 36.44 -47.89 44.73
C GLY A 362 35.93 -47.17 45.99
N LEU A 363 36.70 -46.19 46.49
CA LEU A 363 36.30 -45.36 47.65
C LEU A 363 35.45 -44.16 47.22
N PHE A 364 35.72 -43.59 46.04
CA PHE A 364 34.93 -42.50 45.46
C PHE A 364 33.55 -42.96 44.96
N ALA A 365 33.34 -44.26 44.71
CA ALA A 365 32.03 -44.82 44.36
C ALA A 365 30.98 -44.69 45.49
N LEU A 366 31.41 -44.51 46.74
CA LEU A 366 30.56 -44.22 47.90
C LEU A 366 30.41 -42.71 48.20
N LEU A 367 31.12 -41.86 47.45
CA LEU A 367 31.17 -40.39 47.62
C LEU A 367 31.00 -39.67 46.28
N ARG A 368 30.22 -40.25 45.35
CA ARG A 368 29.92 -39.60 44.06
C ARG A 368 29.14 -38.31 44.34
N PRO A 369 29.62 -37.12 43.93
CA PRO A 369 28.81 -35.91 43.97
C PRO A 369 27.58 -36.11 43.08
N THR A 370 26.43 -35.55 43.47
CA THR A 370 25.24 -35.60 42.63
C THR A 370 25.56 -35.00 41.25
N PRO A 371 25.22 -35.69 40.16
CA PRO A 371 25.48 -35.18 38.82
C PRO A 371 24.75 -33.85 38.65
N GLU A 372 25.40 -32.87 38.03
CA GLU A 372 24.76 -31.57 37.80
C GLU A 372 23.56 -31.72 36.86
N PRO A 373 22.41 -31.10 37.19
CA PRO A 373 21.26 -31.08 36.30
C PRO A 373 21.62 -30.28 35.04
N VAL A 374 21.32 -30.84 33.87
CA VAL A 374 21.59 -30.18 32.58
C VAL A 374 20.28 -30.00 31.83
N ILE A 375 19.83 -28.76 31.73
CA ILE A 375 18.71 -28.38 30.86
C ILE A 375 19.26 -28.37 29.42
N THR A 376 18.70 -29.23 28.58
CA THR A 376 19.09 -29.41 27.17
C THR A 376 18.25 -28.54 26.26
N SER A 377 16.97 -28.36 26.60
CA SER A 377 16.06 -27.38 26.00
C SER A 377 15.09 -26.83 27.03
N PHE A 378 14.74 -25.56 26.91
CA PHE A 378 13.62 -24.92 27.59
C PHE A 378 12.97 -23.98 26.58
N THR A 379 11.66 -24.13 26.37
CA THR A 379 10.92 -23.44 25.32
C THR A 379 9.57 -22.98 25.85
N VAL A 380 9.33 -21.68 25.72
CA VAL A 380 8.01 -21.06 25.86
C VAL A 380 7.33 -21.01 24.48
N ASP A 381 6.04 -21.37 24.41
CA ASP A 381 5.29 -21.50 23.15
C ASP A 381 5.10 -20.17 22.39
N ARG A 382 5.13 -19.04 23.09
CA ARG A 382 4.99 -17.69 22.53
C ARG A 382 5.95 -16.72 23.20
N THR A 383 6.54 -15.82 22.42
CA THR A 383 7.40 -14.72 22.92
C THR A 383 6.63 -13.45 23.28
N ALA A 384 5.38 -13.32 22.80
CA ALA A 384 4.46 -12.28 23.20
C ALA A 384 3.07 -12.89 23.45
N VAL A 385 2.37 -12.44 24.49
CA VAL A 385 1.10 -13.04 24.93
C VAL A 385 0.16 -11.99 25.52
N ALA A 386 -1.12 -12.07 25.15
CA ALA A 386 -2.15 -11.20 25.72
C ALA A 386 -2.48 -11.64 27.16
N GLN A 387 -2.62 -10.66 28.05
CA GLN A 387 -2.97 -10.86 29.46
C GLN A 387 -4.18 -11.79 29.62
N GLY A 388 -4.04 -12.82 30.46
CA GLY A 388 -5.08 -13.85 30.70
C GLY A 388 -5.05 -15.03 29.73
N THR A 389 -4.16 -15.03 28.74
CA THR A 389 -3.94 -16.21 27.87
C THR A 389 -2.90 -17.14 28.52
N PRO A 390 -3.18 -18.46 28.69
CA PRO A 390 -2.21 -19.38 29.25
C PRO A 390 -1.01 -19.59 28.32
N VAL A 391 0.18 -19.58 28.92
CA VAL A 391 1.47 -19.78 28.28
C VAL A 391 1.90 -21.24 28.46
N ALA A 392 2.25 -21.92 27.38
CA ALA A 392 2.70 -23.32 27.46
C ALA A 392 4.23 -23.39 27.54
N LEU A 393 4.72 -24.15 28.50
CA LEU A 393 6.13 -24.39 28.78
C LEU A 393 6.49 -25.82 28.41
N SER A 394 7.65 -26.02 27.80
CA SER A 394 8.20 -27.34 27.47
C SER A 394 9.70 -27.38 27.73
N TRP A 395 10.22 -28.53 28.17
CA TRP A 395 11.64 -28.68 28.46
C TRP A 395 12.14 -30.12 28.34
N GLU A 396 13.42 -30.25 28.02
CA GLU A 396 14.17 -31.49 28.13
C GLU A 396 15.37 -31.24 29.04
N ALA A 397 15.54 -32.08 30.06
CA ALA A 397 16.65 -32.00 31.00
C ALA A 397 17.12 -33.40 31.40
N THR A 398 18.39 -33.50 31.78
CA THR A 398 19.00 -34.74 32.30
C THR A 398 19.57 -34.49 33.69
N ASN A 399 19.68 -35.55 34.49
CA ASN A 399 20.19 -35.49 35.87
C ASN A 399 19.44 -34.48 36.76
N ALA A 400 18.13 -34.36 36.64
CA ALA A 400 17.29 -33.56 37.53
C ALA A 400 16.33 -34.45 38.32
N GLU A 401 16.13 -34.14 39.60
CA GLU A 401 15.16 -34.80 40.49
C GLU A 401 13.85 -34.02 40.54
N THR A 402 13.92 -32.68 40.59
CA THR A 402 12.75 -31.80 40.54
C THR A 402 12.97 -30.59 39.64
N TYR A 403 11.85 -30.00 39.19
CA TYR A 403 11.82 -28.76 38.43
C TYR A 403 10.94 -27.71 39.12
N VAL A 404 11.38 -26.45 39.10
CA VAL A 404 10.61 -25.30 39.58
C VAL A 404 10.53 -24.27 38.48
N VAL A 405 9.33 -23.73 38.22
CA VAL A 405 9.14 -22.59 37.33
C VAL A 405 9.15 -21.30 38.16
N LEU A 406 9.95 -20.33 37.72
CA LEU A 406 10.08 -19.02 38.34
C LEU A 406 9.64 -17.93 37.36
N ILE A 407 8.92 -16.94 37.87
CA ILE A 407 8.66 -15.67 37.18
C ILE A 407 9.51 -14.60 37.86
N ASN A 408 10.35 -13.90 37.09
CA ASN A 408 11.22 -12.83 37.57
C ASN A 408 12.04 -13.24 38.83
N GLY A 409 12.49 -14.50 38.86
CA GLY A 409 13.24 -15.10 39.99
C GLY A 409 12.40 -15.56 41.19
N THR A 410 11.06 -15.42 41.15
CA THR A 410 10.16 -15.89 42.21
C THR A 410 9.51 -17.22 41.79
N PRO A 411 9.58 -18.30 42.60
CA PRO A 411 8.87 -19.55 42.33
C PRO A 411 7.36 -19.34 42.23
N VAL A 412 6.75 -19.84 41.16
CA VAL A 412 5.30 -19.76 40.90
C VAL A 412 4.62 -21.12 40.74
N SER A 413 5.40 -22.19 40.59
CA SER A 413 4.90 -23.57 40.61
C SER A 413 5.31 -24.29 41.88
N SER A 414 4.56 -25.34 42.23
CA SER A 414 5.09 -26.43 43.04
C SER A 414 6.26 -27.12 42.31
N GLU A 415 7.07 -27.88 43.05
CA GLU A 415 8.08 -28.76 42.46
C GLU A 415 7.42 -29.82 41.57
N PHE A 416 7.86 -29.91 40.31
CA PHE A 416 7.48 -30.98 39.40
C PHE A 416 8.46 -32.15 39.51
N GLY A 417 7.96 -33.37 39.43
CA GLY A 417 8.81 -34.58 39.43
C GLY A 417 9.63 -34.76 38.15
N PRO A 418 10.58 -35.72 38.15
CA PRO A 418 11.62 -35.82 37.11
C PRO A 418 11.10 -36.28 35.75
N THR A 419 9.87 -36.81 35.68
CA THR A 419 9.20 -37.24 34.44
C THR A 419 8.33 -36.16 33.80
N THR A 420 8.19 -34.99 34.42
CA THR A 420 7.41 -33.87 33.87
C THR A 420 8.28 -33.06 32.91
N SER A 421 7.80 -32.88 31.66
CA SER A 421 8.49 -32.14 30.58
C SER A 421 7.72 -30.92 30.07
N SER A 422 6.61 -30.56 30.72
CA SER A 422 5.75 -29.44 30.30
C SER A 422 4.86 -28.91 31.43
N ALA A 423 4.51 -27.64 31.36
CA ALA A 423 3.53 -26.99 32.26
C ALA A 423 2.74 -25.91 31.52
N SER A 424 1.63 -25.46 32.11
CA SER A 424 0.89 -24.27 31.68
C SER A 424 1.02 -23.20 32.75
N LEU A 425 1.25 -21.95 32.34
CA LEU A 425 1.44 -20.81 33.23
C LEU A 425 0.36 -19.75 32.97
N ASP A 426 -0.27 -19.27 34.04
CA ASP A 426 -1.15 -18.11 33.98
C ASP A 426 -0.32 -16.83 34.13
N VAL A 427 -0.53 -15.89 33.19
CA VAL A 427 0.12 -14.58 33.15
C VAL A 427 -0.89 -13.43 33.29
N GLY A 428 -2.13 -13.72 33.69
CA GLY A 428 -3.23 -12.76 33.80
C GLY A 428 -3.03 -11.58 34.76
N SER A 429 -2.07 -11.66 35.69
CA SER A 429 -1.70 -10.58 36.60
C SER A 429 -0.44 -9.82 36.19
N LEU A 430 0.19 -10.18 35.07
CA LEU A 430 1.49 -9.67 34.64
C LEU A 430 1.37 -8.72 33.45
N THR A 431 2.30 -7.78 33.34
CA THR A 431 2.42 -6.84 32.22
C THR A 431 3.90 -6.50 31.94
N GLY A 432 4.22 -6.17 30.68
CA GLY A 432 5.58 -5.84 30.25
C GLY A 432 6.48 -7.06 30.04
N GLU A 433 7.79 -6.87 30.10
CA GLU A 433 8.75 -7.97 30.00
C GLU A 433 8.73 -8.86 31.25
N VAL A 434 8.51 -10.15 31.03
CA VAL A 434 8.44 -11.19 32.05
C VAL A 434 9.51 -12.23 31.74
N THR A 435 10.45 -12.42 32.67
CA THR A 435 11.45 -13.49 32.58
C THR A 435 10.86 -14.76 33.19
N ILE A 436 10.54 -15.74 32.35
CA ILE A 436 10.18 -17.09 32.81
C ILE A 436 11.46 -17.91 32.87
N ALA A 437 11.70 -18.59 33.97
CA ALA A 437 12.85 -19.46 34.16
C ALA A 437 12.45 -20.84 34.65
N LEU A 438 13.12 -21.87 34.14
CA LEU A 438 13.07 -23.22 34.65
C LEU A 438 14.34 -23.47 35.48
N GLN A 439 14.17 -23.80 36.75
CA GLN A 439 15.25 -24.29 37.61
C GLN A 439 15.13 -25.81 37.73
N ALA A 440 16.16 -26.52 37.28
CA ALA A 440 16.31 -27.96 37.48
C ALA A 440 17.21 -28.21 38.69
N VAL A 441 16.79 -29.09 39.62
CA VAL A 441 17.46 -29.35 40.90
C VAL A 441 17.81 -30.84 41.01
N ASN A 442 19.00 -31.16 41.55
CA ASN A 442 19.42 -32.52 41.90
C ASN A 442 20.29 -32.49 43.16
N GLY A 443 19.76 -33.00 44.27
CA GLY A 443 20.31 -32.78 45.60
C GLY A 443 20.57 -31.29 45.88
N GLY A 444 21.81 -30.95 46.25
CA GLY A 444 22.22 -29.57 46.57
C GLY A 444 22.65 -28.72 45.37
N ARG A 445 22.39 -29.15 44.13
CA ARG A 445 22.84 -28.45 42.90
C ARG A 445 21.64 -28.04 42.06
N SER A 446 21.70 -26.86 41.44
CA SER A 446 20.66 -26.42 40.51
C SER A 446 21.23 -25.65 39.32
N VAL A 447 20.55 -25.75 38.18
CA VAL A 447 20.85 -25.02 36.94
C VAL A 447 19.56 -24.34 36.48
N ILE A 448 19.68 -23.11 35.99
CA ILE A 448 18.56 -22.29 35.53
C ILE A 448 18.71 -22.03 34.04
N SER A 449 17.61 -22.21 33.29
CA SER A 449 17.46 -21.74 31.91
C SER A 449 16.28 -20.78 31.87
N SER A 450 16.42 -19.63 31.19
CA SER A 450 15.37 -18.61 31.14
C SER A 450 15.05 -18.16 29.72
N GLN A 451 13.84 -17.65 29.56
CA GLN A 451 13.33 -17.04 28.34
C GLN A 451 12.47 -15.83 28.74
N THR A 452 12.74 -14.68 28.12
CA THR A 452 11.92 -13.48 28.30
C THR A 452 10.74 -13.51 27.32
N ILE A 453 9.55 -13.20 27.83
CA ILE A 453 8.35 -12.97 27.03
C ILE A 453 7.79 -11.58 27.34
N SER A 454 6.98 -11.04 26.44
CA SER A 454 6.26 -9.79 26.67
C SER A 454 4.77 -10.04 26.89
N VAL A 455 4.24 -9.63 28.05
CA VAL A 455 2.81 -9.75 28.39
C VAL A 455 2.13 -8.41 28.17
N TYR A 456 1.13 -8.36 27.28
CA TYR A 456 0.47 -7.11 26.89
C TYR A 456 -1.02 -7.11 27.19
N GLN A 457 -1.55 -5.93 27.49
CA GLN A 457 -2.98 -5.73 27.68
C GLN A 457 -3.69 -5.82 26.31
N PRO A 458 -4.73 -6.67 26.15
CA PRO A 458 -5.46 -6.76 24.89
C PRO A 458 -6.23 -5.47 24.59
N MET A 459 -6.25 -5.06 23.32
CA MET A 459 -7.03 -3.89 22.89
C MET A 459 -8.52 -4.13 23.04
N THR A 460 -9.22 -3.14 23.59
CA THR A 460 -10.68 -3.10 23.71
C THR A 460 -11.16 -1.68 23.49
N ILE A 461 -12.32 -1.48 22.86
CA ILE A 461 -12.89 -0.14 22.68
C ILE A 461 -13.79 0.13 23.89
N ALA A 462 -13.33 1.00 24.78
CA ALA A 462 -14.06 1.40 25.98
C ALA A 462 -15.05 2.54 25.69
N SER A 463 -14.72 3.44 24.76
CA SER A 463 -15.67 4.41 24.19
C SER A 463 -15.29 4.79 22.75
N PHE A 464 -16.30 5.12 21.96
CA PHE A 464 -16.18 5.77 20.66
C PHE A 464 -17.47 6.58 20.46
N GLU A 465 -17.38 7.90 20.67
CA GLU A 465 -18.51 8.81 20.74
C GLU A 465 -18.39 9.87 19.63
N ILE A 466 -19.52 10.16 18.99
CA ILE A 466 -19.63 11.11 17.88
C ILE A 466 -20.84 12.01 18.15
N THR A 467 -20.65 13.33 18.01
CA THR A 467 -21.67 14.36 18.26
C THR A 467 -21.63 15.41 17.15
N PRO A 468 -22.77 15.74 16.51
CA PRO A 468 -24.12 15.21 16.73
C PRO A 468 -24.31 13.78 16.14
N PRO A 469 -25.32 13.02 16.60
CA PRO A 469 -25.62 11.67 16.10
C PRO A 469 -26.32 11.65 14.73
N GLN A 470 -26.76 12.82 14.23
CA GLN A 470 -27.42 13.02 12.95
C GLN A 470 -27.02 14.39 12.41
N LEU A 471 -26.94 14.53 11.09
CA LEU A 471 -26.57 15.78 10.40
C LEU A 471 -27.63 16.17 9.36
N LEU A 472 -27.77 17.46 9.11
CA LEU A 472 -28.64 18.01 8.06
C LEU A 472 -27.88 18.15 6.74
N ARG A 473 -28.39 17.55 5.65
CA ARG A 473 -27.84 17.71 4.30
C ARG A 473 -27.74 19.20 3.93
N TYR A 474 -26.73 19.59 3.16
CA TYR A 474 -26.53 20.96 2.64
C TYR A 474 -26.27 22.08 3.68
N VAL A 475 -26.28 21.77 4.98
CA VAL A 475 -26.04 22.74 6.08
C VAL A 475 -24.63 22.55 6.64
N VAL A 476 -23.87 23.64 6.76
CA VAL A 476 -22.57 23.66 7.46
C VAL A 476 -22.78 23.31 8.93
N GLN A 477 -22.18 22.19 9.36
CA GLN A 477 -22.26 21.70 10.73
C GLN A 477 -20.89 21.23 11.21
N ASP A 478 -20.72 21.22 12.53
CA ASP A 478 -19.53 20.73 13.21
C ASP A 478 -19.74 19.31 13.74
N VAL A 479 -18.77 18.44 13.52
CA VAL A 479 -18.70 17.10 14.13
C VAL A 479 -17.57 17.05 15.15
N ASN A 480 -17.86 16.49 16.32
CA ASN A 480 -16.89 16.18 17.37
C ASN A 480 -16.84 14.68 17.57
N ILE A 481 -15.62 14.13 17.68
CA ILE A 481 -15.34 12.70 17.77
C ILE A 481 -14.42 12.48 18.97
N SER A 482 -14.70 11.49 19.82
CA SER A 482 -13.82 11.11 20.93
C SER A 482 -13.78 9.59 21.11
N TRP A 483 -12.67 9.06 21.63
CA TRP A 483 -12.48 7.62 21.81
C TRP A 483 -11.53 7.26 22.95
N ASN A 484 -11.69 6.04 23.45
CA ASN A 484 -10.82 5.39 24.41
C ASN A 484 -10.70 3.91 24.05
N VAL A 485 -9.48 3.48 23.71
CA VAL A 485 -9.12 2.12 23.31
C VAL A 485 -7.95 1.62 24.17
N PRO A 486 -8.19 1.23 25.45
CA PRO A 486 -7.12 0.72 26.32
C PRO A 486 -6.34 -0.42 25.65
N GLY A 487 -5.02 -0.36 25.71
CA GLY A 487 -4.09 -1.28 25.05
C GLY A 487 -3.58 -0.82 23.68
N ALA A 488 -4.20 0.19 23.05
CA ALA A 488 -3.71 0.74 21.78
C ALA A 488 -2.53 1.70 21.97
N VAL A 489 -1.55 1.60 21.07
CA VAL A 489 -0.37 2.47 20.97
C VAL A 489 -0.60 3.60 19.96
N SER A 490 -1.40 3.38 18.93
CA SER A 490 -1.85 4.42 18.00
C SER A 490 -3.33 4.26 17.68
N THR A 491 -4.02 5.39 17.51
CA THR A 491 -5.43 5.43 17.13
C THR A 491 -5.71 6.57 16.14
N TYR A 492 -6.39 6.28 15.03
CA TYR A 492 -6.68 7.27 13.99
C TYR A 492 -8.07 7.07 13.37
N ILE A 493 -8.64 8.16 12.89
CA ILE A 493 -9.96 8.20 12.26
C ILE A 493 -9.82 8.26 10.73
N THR A 494 -10.77 7.65 10.02
CA THR A 494 -10.91 7.64 8.55
C THR A 494 -12.39 7.75 8.18
N GLY A 495 -12.71 8.11 6.92
CA GLY A 495 -14.10 8.26 6.47
C GLY A 495 -14.68 9.66 6.69
N LEU A 496 -13.84 10.68 6.63
CA LEU A 496 -14.19 12.10 6.78
C LEU A 496 -13.88 12.93 5.52
N GLU A 497 -13.30 12.30 4.50
CA GLU A 497 -12.72 12.92 3.31
C GLU A 497 -13.80 13.57 2.41
N SER A 498 -15.04 13.09 2.49
CA SER A 498 -16.21 13.64 1.81
C SER A 498 -16.95 14.73 2.62
N PHE A 499 -16.53 15.00 3.85
CA PHE A 499 -17.21 15.93 4.76
C PHE A 499 -16.37 17.17 5.06
N THR A 500 -15.08 17.03 5.33
CA THR A 500 -14.20 18.14 5.68
C THR A 500 -12.82 18.03 5.02
N THR A 501 -12.22 19.18 4.69
CA THR A 501 -10.84 19.28 4.18
C THR A 501 -9.82 19.57 5.29
N ALA A 502 -10.26 19.65 6.55
CA ALA A 502 -9.39 19.85 7.69
C ALA A 502 -8.34 18.72 7.79
N GLN A 503 -7.08 19.08 8.03
CA GLN A 503 -6.04 18.09 8.32
C GLN A 503 -6.31 17.49 9.71
N ILE A 504 -6.43 16.17 9.77
CA ILE A 504 -6.64 15.42 11.00
C ILE A 504 -5.33 14.74 11.36
N GLU A 505 -4.66 15.25 12.37
CA GLU A 505 -3.45 14.62 12.91
C GLU A 505 -3.79 13.22 13.48
N PRO A 506 -3.03 12.16 13.13
CA PRO A 506 -3.21 10.85 13.73
C PRO A 506 -2.88 10.92 15.22
N SER A 507 -3.76 10.40 16.08
CA SER A 507 -3.52 10.45 17.52
C SER A 507 -2.61 9.30 17.98
N PHE A 508 -1.64 9.63 18.82
CA PHE A 508 -0.73 8.66 19.40
C PHE A 508 -1.20 8.33 20.82
N GLY A 509 -1.40 7.03 21.08
CA GLY A 509 -1.95 6.51 22.33
C GLY A 509 -3.37 5.94 22.22
N ALA A 510 -3.87 5.51 23.38
CA ALA A 510 -5.15 4.84 23.55
C ALA A 510 -6.37 5.78 23.49
N GLN A 511 -6.19 7.08 23.71
CA GLN A 511 -7.28 8.04 23.85
C GLN A 511 -7.06 9.23 22.93
N GLY A 512 -8.15 9.75 22.37
CA GLY A 512 -8.10 10.91 21.47
C GLY A 512 -9.46 11.57 21.31
N SER A 513 -9.42 12.79 20.78
CA SER A 513 -10.60 13.51 20.32
C SER A 513 -10.23 14.43 19.15
N VAL A 514 -11.12 14.53 18.17
CA VAL A 514 -10.98 15.39 17.00
C VAL A 514 -12.27 16.18 16.82
N GLY A 515 -12.15 17.50 16.75
CA GLY A 515 -13.28 18.41 16.55
C GLY A 515 -13.04 19.79 17.18
N PRO A 516 -13.90 20.78 16.87
CA PRO A 516 -15.00 20.70 15.91
C PRO A 516 -14.48 20.62 14.47
N LEU A 517 -14.99 19.65 13.70
CA LEU A 517 -14.75 19.52 12.27
C LEU A 517 -15.93 20.09 11.50
N SER A 518 -15.77 21.26 10.88
CA SER A 518 -16.81 21.86 10.05
C SER A 518 -16.86 21.21 8.67
N GLY A 519 -18.07 20.95 8.17
CA GLY A 519 -18.30 20.34 6.85
C GLY A 519 -19.73 20.53 6.35
N VAL A 520 -19.95 20.27 5.05
CA VAL A 520 -21.29 20.24 4.43
C VAL A 520 -21.59 18.81 4.02
N PRO A 521 -22.53 18.10 4.67
CA PRO A 521 -22.80 16.70 4.38
C PRO A 521 -23.72 16.57 3.16
N ALA A 522 -23.41 15.61 2.29
CA ALA A 522 -24.22 15.24 1.13
C ALA A 522 -24.87 13.86 1.30
N GLU A 523 -24.12 12.88 1.79
CA GLU A 523 -24.54 11.50 2.02
C GLU A 523 -24.17 11.04 3.45
N ASN A 524 -24.72 9.91 3.90
CA ASN A 524 -24.45 9.34 5.22
C ASN A 524 -22.94 9.18 5.47
N LEU A 525 -22.48 9.62 6.64
CA LEU A 525 -21.06 9.73 6.95
C LEU A 525 -20.59 8.54 7.80
N THR A 526 -19.89 7.58 7.19
CA THR A 526 -19.32 6.41 7.90
C THR A 526 -17.90 6.69 8.38
N ILE A 527 -17.77 7.00 9.66
CA ILE A 527 -16.52 7.27 10.35
C ILE A 527 -15.97 5.96 10.92
N THR A 528 -14.69 5.65 10.66
CA THR A 528 -14.03 4.44 11.18
C THR A 528 -12.84 4.80 12.08
N LEU A 529 -12.92 4.36 13.33
CA LEU A 529 -11.83 4.34 14.29
C LEU A 529 -10.95 3.11 14.04
N ASN A 530 -9.66 3.35 13.82
CA ASN A 530 -8.63 2.33 13.66
C ASN A 530 -7.66 2.43 14.84
N ALA A 531 -7.34 1.30 15.46
CA ALA A 531 -6.41 1.19 16.57
C ALA A 531 -5.35 0.12 16.26
N SER A 532 -4.13 0.33 16.73
CA SER A 532 -3.05 -0.67 16.69
C SER A 532 -2.39 -0.80 18.06
N ASP A 533 -2.05 -2.02 18.45
CA ASP A 533 -1.21 -2.29 19.62
C ASP A 533 0.29 -2.18 19.29
N ALA A 534 1.13 -2.43 20.28
CA ALA A 534 2.59 -2.41 20.18
C ALA A 534 3.19 -3.46 19.21
N TYR A 535 2.39 -4.42 18.76
CA TYR A 535 2.81 -5.51 17.87
C TYR A 535 2.24 -5.38 16.45
N GLY A 536 1.49 -4.31 16.18
CA GLY A 536 0.86 -4.07 14.89
C GLY A 536 -0.46 -4.83 14.68
N ASN A 537 -1.05 -5.42 15.73
CA ASN A 537 -2.39 -6.03 15.59
C ASN A 537 -3.43 -4.91 15.43
N PRO A 538 -4.34 -5.00 14.44
CA PRO A 538 -5.38 -3.98 14.24
C PRO A 538 -6.66 -4.27 15.03
N LEU A 539 -7.34 -3.21 15.46
CA LEU A 539 -8.73 -3.24 15.95
C LEU A 539 -9.49 -2.07 15.33
N THR A 540 -10.67 -2.32 14.77
CA THR A 540 -11.44 -1.32 14.00
C THR A 540 -12.90 -1.29 14.40
N GLN A 541 -13.50 -0.10 14.49
CA GLN A 541 -14.94 0.08 14.66
C GLN A 541 -15.45 1.25 13.81
N SER A 542 -16.54 1.00 13.09
CA SER A 542 -17.21 2.02 12.27
C SER A 542 -18.51 2.49 12.92
N TYR A 543 -18.81 3.78 12.77
CA TYR A 543 -20.06 4.43 13.16
C TYR A 543 -20.57 5.21 11.95
N THR A 544 -21.87 5.15 11.66
CA THR A 544 -22.47 5.90 10.55
C THR A 544 -23.40 6.97 11.09
N ILE A 545 -23.06 8.23 10.84
CA ILE A 545 -23.95 9.37 11.09
C ILE A 545 -24.98 9.40 9.95
N GLU A 546 -26.27 9.41 10.30
CA GLU A 546 -27.34 9.59 9.33
C GLU A 546 -27.38 11.06 8.86
N VAL A 547 -27.55 11.27 7.55
CA VAL A 547 -27.71 12.58 6.94
C VAL A 547 -29.13 12.72 6.41
N VAL A 548 -29.92 13.59 7.04
CA VAL A 548 -31.34 13.83 6.71
C VAL A 548 -31.54 15.17 6.02
N ASP A 549 -32.59 15.29 5.22
CA ASP A 549 -32.87 16.52 4.48
C ASP A 549 -33.38 17.65 5.39
N PRO A 550 -32.81 18.87 5.30
CA PRO A 550 -33.26 20.04 6.06
C PRO A 550 -34.68 20.44 5.68
N GLN A 551 -35.60 20.39 6.64
CA GLN A 551 -37.00 20.74 6.47
C GLN A 551 -37.30 22.16 6.95
N CYS A 552 -38.11 22.89 6.16
CA CYS A 552 -38.79 24.11 6.59
C CYS A 552 -40.28 24.01 6.29
N SER A 553 -41.12 24.70 7.06
CA SER A 553 -42.56 24.81 6.81
C SER A 553 -42.92 26.18 6.25
N ALA A 554 -43.81 26.22 5.25
CA ALA A 554 -44.33 27.49 4.73
C ALA A 554 -45.20 28.20 5.79
N ALA A 555 -44.88 29.47 6.06
CA ALA A 555 -45.55 30.30 7.06
C ALA A 555 -46.72 31.13 6.50
N GLU A 556 -46.78 31.29 5.18
CA GLU A 556 -47.79 32.09 4.47
C GLU A 556 -48.73 31.19 3.62
N ALA A 557 -49.89 31.72 3.23
CA ALA A 557 -50.97 30.99 2.56
C ALA A 557 -50.51 30.30 1.24
N ASP A 558 -49.90 31.07 0.35
CA ASP A 558 -49.40 30.65 -0.96
C ASP A 558 -48.04 31.32 -1.21
N VAL A 559 -46.93 30.61 -0.96
CA VAL A 559 -45.57 31.16 -1.17
C VAL A 559 -45.18 31.05 -2.64
N PRO A 560 -44.93 32.17 -3.36
CA PRO A 560 -44.55 32.15 -4.77
C PRO A 560 -43.08 31.75 -4.94
N LEU A 561 -42.83 30.78 -5.82
CA LEU A 561 -41.47 30.36 -6.18
C LEU A 561 -41.00 30.99 -7.49
N ARG A 562 -39.68 31.15 -7.65
CA ARG A 562 -39.01 31.76 -8.81
C ARG A 562 -37.87 30.89 -9.33
N TYR A 563 -37.52 31.06 -10.60
CA TYR A 563 -36.35 30.36 -11.19
C TYR A 563 -34.99 30.84 -10.66
N GLY A 564 -34.94 31.92 -9.90
CA GLY A 564 -33.74 32.46 -9.26
C GLY A 564 -34.09 33.41 -8.10
N PRO A 565 -33.12 33.79 -7.26
CA PRO A 565 -33.32 34.71 -6.15
C PRO A 565 -33.49 36.15 -6.67
N ASP A 566 -34.41 36.93 -6.07
CA ASP A 566 -34.86 38.27 -6.49
C ASP A 566 -35.97 38.31 -7.58
N GLN A 567 -36.68 39.43 -7.65
CA GLN A 567 -37.89 39.62 -8.47
C GLN A 567 -37.61 39.67 -9.98
N VAL A 568 -36.36 39.83 -10.39
CA VAL A 568 -35.93 39.84 -11.81
C VAL A 568 -36.17 38.48 -12.48
N TYR A 569 -36.16 37.38 -11.70
CA TYR A 569 -36.43 36.04 -12.20
C TYR A 569 -37.94 35.78 -12.29
N ALA A 570 -38.35 35.12 -13.38
CA ALA A 570 -39.74 34.75 -13.59
C ALA A 570 -40.28 33.87 -12.46
N GLN A 571 -41.56 34.08 -12.12
CA GLN A 571 -42.27 33.26 -11.15
C GLN A 571 -42.68 31.93 -11.79
N MET A 572 -42.60 30.86 -11.01
CA MET A 572 -43.08 29.53 -11.36
C MET A 572 -44.60 29.47 -11.19
N SER A 573 -45.25 28.50 -11.86
CA SER A 573 -46.69 28.26 -11.69
C SER A 573 -47.03 27.51 -10.40
N GLU A 574 -46.02 26.94 -9.75
CA GLU A 574 -46.13 26.19 -8.50
C GLU A 574 -45.95 27.14 -7.30
N VAL A 575 -46.73 26.89 -6.25
CA VAL A 575 -46.68 27.63 -4.97
C VAL A 575 -46.58 26.64 -3.82
N VAL A 576 -45.91 27.03 -2.73
CA VAL A 576 -45.89 26.23 -1.49
C VAL A 576 -47.00 26.72 -0.57
N THR A 577 -47.96 25.86 -0.25
CA THR A 577 -49.10 26.21 0.60
C THR A 577 -48.74 26.14 2.09
N MET A 578 -49.40 26.98 2.90
CA MET A 578 -49.16 27.10 4.34
C MET A 578 -49.10 25.74 5.05
N GLY A 579 -48.08 25.56 5.90
CA GLY A 579 -47.87 24.35 6.69
C GLY A 579 -47.25 23.17 5.92
N THR A 580 -47.07 23.28 4.61
CA THR A 580 -46.34 22.26 3.82
C THR A 580 -44.87 22.23 4.25
N SER A 581 -44.38 21.02 4.59
CA SER A 581 -42.96 20.78 4.84
C SER A 581 -42.23 20.59 3.51
N VAL A 582 -41.12 21.30 3.33
CA VAL A 582 -40.33 21.31 2.11
C VAL A 582 -38.84 21.17 2.42
N VAL A 583 -38.10 20.49 1.55
CA VAL A 583 -36.64 20.40 1.63
C VAL A 583 -36.05 21.71 1.15
N VAL A 584 -35.13 22.30 1.91
CA VAL A 584 -34.49 23.57 1.58
C VAL A 584 -32.98 23.35 1.41
N ASP A 585 -32.50 23.42 0.16
CA ASP A 585 -31.18 22.90 -0.21
C ASP A 585 -30.12 23.96 -0.50
N ALA A 586 -30.48 25.25 -0.60
CA ALA A 586 -29.52 26.35 -0.70
C ALA A 586 -30.11 27.70 -0.26
N ARG A 587 -29.24 28.68 0.01
CA ARG A 587 -29.60 30.10 0.12
C ARG A 587 -28.83 30.95 -0.91
N ASP A 588 -29.30 32.17 -1.13
CA ASP A 588 -28.56 33.16 -1.92
C ASP A 588 -27.42 33.78 -1.09
N PRO A 589 -26.42 34.45 -1.71
CA PRO A 589 -25.33 35.08 -0.99
C PRO A 589 -25.75 36.14 0.04
N GLY A 590 -26.91 36.78 -0.13
CA GLY A 590 -27.49 37.74 0.82
C GLY A 590 -28.37 37.11 1.91
N GLY A 591 -28.62 35.80 1.86
CA GLY A 591 -29.43 35.07 2.83
C GLY A 591 -30.89 35.53 2.94
N GLN A 592 -31.43 36.17 1.90
CA GLN A 592 -32.80 36.68 1.80
C GLN A 592 -33.75 35.72 1.07
N TRP A 593 -33.19 34.79 0.28
CA TRP A 593 -33.91 33.83 -0.55
C TRP A 593 -33.43 32.41 -0.26
N LEU A 594 -34.37 31.48 -0.21
CA LEU A 594 -34.13 30.06 0.01
C LEU A 594 -34.54 29.27 -1.23
N ARG A 595 -33.71 28.31 -1.63
CA ARG A 595 -34.02 27.36 -2.70
C ARG A 595 -34.69 26.14 -2.08
N VAL A 596 -35.88 25.85 -2.60
CA VAL A 596 -36.84 24.90 -2.03
C VAL A 596 -37.15 23.83 -3.06
N GLN A 597 -37.08 22.56 -2.67
CA GLN A 597 -37.43 21.42 -3.52
C GLN A 597 -38.92 21.09 -3.34
N ILE A 598 -39.65 21.00 -4.46
CA ILE A 598 -41.12 20.82 -4.49
C ILE A 598 -41.56 19.47 -5.05
N GLY A 599 -40.61 18.59 -5.37
CA GLY A 599 -40.84 17.23 -5.88
C GLY A 599 -40.33 17.05 -7.31
N ALA A 600 -40.22 15.79 -7.75
CA ALA A 600 -39.76 15.42 -9.11
C ALA A 600 -38.40 16.01 -9.56
N GLY A 601 -37.54 16.45 -8.63
CA GLY A 601 -36.28 17.14 -8.93
C GLY A 601 -36.42 18.62 -9.30
N VAL A 602 -37.62 19.20 -9.15
CA VAL A 602 -37.87 20.62 -9.37
C VAL A 602 -37.56 21.41 -8.10
N SER A 603 -36.78 22.49 -8.26
CA SER A 603 -36.46 23.44 -7.19
C SER A 603 -36.79 24.87 -7.60
N GLY A 604 -37.30 25.66 -6.67
CA GLY A 604 -37.64 27.07 -6.86
C GLY A 604 -37.19 27.94 -5.70
N TRP A 605 -36.99 29.23 -5.95
CA TRP A 605 -36.55 30.21 -4.97
C TRP A 605 -37.72 30.97 -4.36
N GLY A 606 -37.84 30.96 -3.04
CA GLY A 606 -38.81 31.74 -2.28
C GLY A 606 -38.15 32.66 -1.24
N PRO A 607 -38.84 33.71 -0.76
CA PRO A 607 -38.29 34.63 0.23
C PRO A 607 -38.13 33.93 1.60
N ARG A 608 -36.99 34.13 2.28
CA ARG A 608 -36.67 33.52 3.58
C ARG A 608 -37.75 33.79 4.65
N SER A 609 -38.36 34.98 4.62
CA SER A 609 -39.42 35.37 5.56
C SER A 609 -40.67 34.50 5.50
N ALA A 610 -40.92 33.82 4.38
CA ALA A 610 -42.10 32.99 4.18
C ALA A 610 -41.91 31.54 4.68
N PHE A 611 -40.75 31.19 5.24
CA PHE A 611 -40.44 29.84 5.73
C PHE A 611 -39.99 29.85 7.19
N THR A 612 -40.47 28.89 7.97
CA THR A 612 -39.99 28.60 9.33
C THR A 612 -39.17 27.32 9.30
N CYS A 613 -37.89 27.41 9.64
CA CYS A 613 -36.94 26.29 9.60
C CYS A 613 -36.57 25.84 11.02
N ALA A 614 -36.36 24.53 11.22
CA ALA A 614 -35.97 23.97 12.52
C ALA A 614 -34.44 23.96 12.76
N PHE A 615 -33.68 24.71 11.94
CA PHE A 615 -32.22 24.73 11.92
C PHE A 615 -31.70 26.14 11.58
N GLU A 616 -30.40 26.36 11.79
CA GLU A 616 -29.77 27.66 11.51
C GLU A 616 -29.60 27.86 10.00
N VAL A 617 -30.49 28.67 9.42
CA VAL A 617 -30.60 28.90 7.97
C VAL A 617 -29.35 29.61 7.43
N ASP A 618 -28.65 30.40 8.24
CA ASP A 618 -27.42 31.06 7.81
C ASP A 618 -26.23 30.11 7.63
N ASN A 619 -26.32 28.85 8.09
CA ASN A 619 -25.36 27.81 7.79
C ASN A 619 -25.68 27.02 6.50
N LEU A 620 -26.81 27.29 5.83
CA LEU A 620 -27.15 26.63 4.58
C LEU A 620 -26.19 27.03 3.46
N GLN A 621 -25.82 26.07 2.59
CA GLN A 621 -24.91 26.30 1.47
C GLN A 621 -25.40 27.42 0.54
N ILE A 622 -24.45 28.17 -0.03
CA ILE A 622 -24.73 29.31 -0.90
C ILE A 622 -24.73 28.87 -2.36
N VAL A 623 -25.79 29.18 -3.11
CA VAL A 623 -25.84 29.00 -4.56
C VAL A 623 -26.01 30.35 -5.25
N VAL A 624 -25.08 30.66 -6.15
CA VAL A 624 -25.12 31.85 -7.01
C VAL A 624 -25.82 31.48 -8.31
N VAL A 625 -26.97 32.10 -8.58
CA VAL A 625 -27.66 32.00 -9.88
C VAL A 625 -27.23 33.20 -10.74
N PRO A 626 -26.76 33.00 -11.99
CA PRO A 626 -26.43 34.10 -12.88
C PRO A 626 -27.72 34.83 -13.32
N PRO A 627 -27.70 36.18 -13.42
CA PRO A 627 -28.86 36.95 -13.82
C PRO A 627 -29.39 36.51 -15.19
N PRO A 628 -30.71 36.54 -15.41
CA PRO A 628 -31.30 36.07 -16.67
C PRO A 628 -30.74 36.91 -17.82
N THR A 629 -30.16 36.25 -18.82
CA THR A 629 -29.66 36.93 -20.01
C THR A 629 -30.86 37.58 -20.71
N PRO A 630 -30.82 38.90 -21.02
CA PRO A 630 -31.91 39.55 -21.73
C PRO A 630 -32.13 38.85 -23.07
N SER A 631 -33.34 38.33 -23.29
CA SER A 631 -33.70 37.66 -24.54
C SER A 631 -33.46 38.63 -25.71
N PRO A 632 -32.86 38.19 -26.83
CA PRO A 632 -32.54 39.07 -27.94
C PRO A 632 -33.83 39.69 -28.50
N THR A 633 -34.01 40.99 -28.27
CA THR A 633 -35.12 41.75 -28.84
C THR A 633 -35.01 41.71 -30.36
N LEU A 634 -35.86 40.89 -31.00
CA LEU A 634 -35.96 40.81 -32.45
C LEU A 634 -36.30 42.20 -33.01
N THR A 635 -35.28 42.88 -33.50
CA THR A 635 -35.43 44.19 -34.14
C THR A 635 -36.04 43.93 -35.53
N PRO A 636 -37.21 44.51 -35.87
CA PRO A 636 -37.80 44.30 -37.18
C PRO A 636 -36.88 44.85 -38.27
N SER A 637 -36.28 43.96 -39.05
CA SER A 637 -35.47 44.34 -40.20
C SER A 637 -36.36 44.97 -41.28
N SER A 638 -36.00 46.17 -41.73
CA SER A 638 -36.73 46.86 -42.78
C SER A 638 -36.47 46.20 -44.14
N THR A 639 -37.50 45.52 -44.66
CA THR A 639 -37.52 44.99 -46.03
C THR A 639 -37.17 46.10 -47.03
N PRO A 640 -36.12 45.96 -47.86
CA PRO A 640 -35.82 46.95 -48.89
C PRO A 640 -36.88 46.88 -50.00
N THR A 641 -37.67 47.94 -50.14
CA THR A 641 -38.62 48.12 -51.24
C THR A 641 -37.90 48.19 -52.58
N ALA A 642 -38.21 47.27 -53.50
CA ALA A 642 -37.70 47.30 -54.87
C ALA A 642 -38.24 48.52 -55.62
N THR A 643 -37.37 49.47 -55.97
CA THR A 643 -37.71 50.60 -56.84
C THR A 643 -37.37 50.23 -58.28
N ALA A 644 -38.33 50.39 -59.19
CA ALA A 644 -38.19 49.98 -60.59
C ALA A 644 -37.37 50.99 -61.41
N THR A 645 -36.41 50.48 -62.18
CA THR A 645 -35.72 51.22 -63.24
C THR A 645 -36.17 50.71 -64.59
N ASN A 646 -36.74 51.58 -65.44
CA ASN A 646 -37.13 51.24 -66.79
C ASN A 646 -35.91 51.05 -67.69
N THR A 647 -35.84 49.93 -68.42
CA THR A 647 -34.95 49.74 -69.57
C THR A 647 -35.74 49.10 -70.71
N ALA A 648 -35.66 49.69 -71.90
CA ALA A 648 -36.46 49.28 -73.05
C ALA A 648 -35.92 48.02 -73.75
N SER A 649 -36.82 47.30 -74.41
CA SER A 649 -36.60 46.01 -75.07
C SER A 649 -35.81 46.10 -76.37
N PHE A 650 -34.96 45.10 -76.64
CA PHE A 650 -34.83 44.51 -77.98
C PHE A 650 -34.70 42.99 -77.91
N THR A 651 -35.27 42.32 -78.90
CA THR A 651 -35.55 40.87 -78.91
C THR A 651 -34.54 40.08 -79.74
N PRO A 652 -34.12 38.89 -79.28
CA PRO A 652 -33.70 37.80 -80.17
C PRO A 652 -34.68 36.62 -80.10
N THR A 653 -35.12 36.14 -81.28
CA THR A 653 -36.08 35.04 -81.45
C THR A 653 -35.40 33.66 -81.34
N ALA A 654 -36.19 32.65 -80.96
CA ALA A 654 -35.75 31.32 -80.55
C ALA A 654 -35.12 30.43 -81.62
N THR A 655 -34.37 29.41 -81.16
CA THR A 655 -34.37 28.05 -81.72
C THR A 655 -34.18 27.06 -80.53
N PRO A 656 -34.95 25.95 -80.45
CA PRO A 656 -35.10 25.19 -79.21
C PRO A 656 -34.23 23.93 -79.13
N THR A 657 -34.09 23.35 -77.93
CA THR A 657 -34.07 21.88 -77.72
C THR A 657 -34.61 21.58 -76.30
N ALA A 658 -35.37 20.50 -76.17
CA ALA A 658 -36.18 20.16 -75.00
C ALA A 658 -35.46 19.27 -73.96
N THR A 659 -36.20 18.84 -72.93
CA THR A 659 -35.70 18.73 -71.56
C THR A 659 -36.14 17.43 -70.85
N PHE A 660 -35.42 17.09 -69.75
CA PHE A 660 -35.79 16.11 -68.70
C PHE A 660 -35.85 14.62 -69.14
N THR A 661 -35.88 13.61 -68.27
CA THR A 661 -35.87 13.48 -66.79
C THR A 661 -35.30 12.09 -66.45
N LEU A 662 -34.82 11.85 -65.22
CA LEU A 662 -34.87 10.50 -64.63
C LEU A 662 -35.23 10.55 -63.14
N THR A 663 -36.35 9.91 -62.81
CA THR A 663 -36.81 9.63 -61.44
C THR A 663 -36.78 8.12 -61.20
N SER A 664 -36.58 7.69 -59.96
CA SER A 664 -36.40 6.28 -59.58
C SER A 664 -37.70 5.47 -59.58
N THR A 665 -37.63 4.20 -60.02
CA THR A 665 -38.56 3.14 -59.62
C THR A 665 -37.93 1.77 -59.87
N ARG A 666 -37.99 0.83 -58.89
CA ARG A 666 -37.95 -0.63 -59.14
C ARG A 666 -38.69 -1.40 -58.04
N THR A 667 -39.59 -2.27 -58.47
CA THR A 667 -40.04 -3.49 -57.79
C THR A 667 -40.46 -4.48 -58.90
N PRO A 668 -40.73 -5.78 -58.66
CA PRO A 668 -39.70 -6.80 -58.84
C PRO A 668 -40.07 -7.92 -59.86
N THR A 669 -39.20 -8.96 -59.92
CA THR A 669 -39.58 -10.39 -60.14
C THR A 669 -39.41 -11.03 -61.54
N ASN A 670 -38.40 -11.93 -61.58
CA ASN A 670 -38.32 -13.27 -62.21
C ASN A 670 -38.03 -13.57 -63.70
N THR A 671 -36.98 -14.41 -63.83
CA THR A 671 -36.89 -15.68 -64.60
C THR A 671 -36.31 -15.69 -66.04
N ALA A 672 -35.03 -16.11 -66.07
CA ALA A 672 -34.34 -17.05 -66.98
C ALA A 672 -34.83 -17.30 -68.42
N THR A 673 -33.87 -17.33 -69.36
CA THR A 673 -33.38 -18.58 -69.99
C THR A 673 -32.04 -18.34 -70.73
N ALA A 674 -31.19 -19.36 -70.84
CA ALA A 674 -29.85 -19.30 -71.43
C ALA A 674 -29.83 -19.63 -72.94
N THR A 675 -28.68 -19.44 -73.63
CA THR A 675 -27.88 -20.54 -74.22
C THR A 675 -26.64 -20.02 -74.99
N SER A 676 -25.60 -20.87 -74.97
CA SER A 676 -24.20 -20.81 -75.44
C SER A 676 -23.91 -20.25 -76.86
N THR A 677 -22.65 -20.04 -77.28
CA THR A 677 -21.72 -21.14 -77.67
C THR A 677 -20.25 -20.71 -77.86
N LEU A 678 -19.35 -21.38 -77.13
CA LEU A 678 -17.93 -21.80 -77.37
C LEU A 678 -16.95 -20.84 -78.10
N THR A 679 -15.77 -20.46 -77.57
CA THR A 679 -14.63 -21.20 -76.94
C THR A 679 -13.68 -21.87 -77.94
N TYR A 680 -12.38 -21.53 -77.87
CA TYR A 680 -11.30 -22.53 -77.88
C TYR A 680 -10.04 -22.07 -77.11
N THR A 681 -9.62 -22.90 -76.15
CA THR A 681 -8.33 -22.86 -75.42
C THR A 681 -7.37 -23.88 -76.07
N PRO A 682 -6.04 -23.79 -75.88
CA PRO A 682 -5.38 -24.76 -74.98
C PRO A 682 -4.14 -24.20 -74.23
N SER A 683 -3.95 -24.45 -72.92
CA SER A 683 -3.28 -25.64 -72.29
C SER A 683 -1.75 -25.43 -72.12
N ARG A 684 -1.02 -25.97 -71.13
CA ARG A 684 -1.23 -27.18 -70.29
C ARG A 684 -0.50 -27.03 -68.92
N THR A 685 -1.07 -27.18 -67.70
CA THR A 685 -1.55 -28.36 -66.91
C THR A 685 -0.40 -29.19 -66.22
N PRO A 686 -0.61 -30.13 -65.25
CA PRO A 686 -0.65 -29.94 -63.78
C PRO A 686 0.24 -30.94 -62.96
N SER A 687 0.02 -31.07 -61.63
CA SER A 687 -0.03 -32.41 -60.97
C SER A 687 -0.89 -32.45 -59.68
N ARG A 688 -1.09 -33.64 -59.10
CA ARG A 688 -2.18 -34.04 -58.16
C ARG A 688 -1.75 -34.40 -56.72
N THR A 689 -2.76 -34.47 -55.84
CA THR A 689 -2.85 -35.02 -54.46
C THR A 689 -2.46 -36.51 -54.32
N PRO A 690 -2.06 -36.99 -53.12
CA PRO A 690 -2.95 -37.79 -52.23
C PRO A 690 -2.78 -37.50 -50.70
N THR A 691 -3.83 -37.39 -49.88
CA THR A 691 -4.56 -38.42 -49.08
C THR A 691 -4.03 -38.69 -47.63
N LEU A 692 -4.87 -38.30 -46.65
CA LEU A 692 -5.16 -38.79 -45.27
C LEU A 692 -4.24 -39.79 -44.52
N ILE A 693 -4.03 -39.54 -43.20
CA ILE A 693 -4.41 -40.43 -42.05
C ILE A 693 -4.11 -39.71 -40.68
N PRO A 694 -4.82 -40.02 -39.56
CA PRO A 694 -4.83 -39.16 -38.35
C PRO A 694 -3.92 -39.64 -37.19
N THR A 695 -3.66 -38.76 -36.22
CA THR A 695 -3.04 -39.12 -34.93
C THR A 695 -3.73 -38.43 -33.74
N THR A 696 -3.83 -39.14 -32.63
CA THR A 696 -4.58 -38.77 -31.41
C THR A 696 -3.75 -38.02 -30.35
N THR A 697 -4.43 -37.16 -29.58
CA THR A 697 -4.35 -36.90 -28.12
C THR A 697 -3.41 -37.87 -27.35
N PRO A 698 -2.53 -37.42 -26.39
CA PRO A 698 -3.06 -36.78 -25.17
C PRO A 698 -2.24 -35.71 -24.40
N ARG A 699 -3.04 -34.98 -23.60
CA ARG A 699 -2.75 -34.23 -22.36
C ARG A 699 -1.54 -34.73 -21.53
N PRO A 700 -0.67 -33.83 -21.04
CA PRO A 700 0.16 -34.09 -19.87
C PRO A 700 -0.60 -33.79 -18.56
N THR A 701 -0.57 -34.76 -17.64
CA THR A 701 -1.06 -34.67 -16.26
C THR A 701 0.06 -34.34 -15.26
N ASN A 702 -0.31 -33.95 -14.04
CA ASN A 702 0.57 -33.58 -12.92
C ASN A 702 1.82 -34.48 -12.73
N PRO A 703 2.97 -33.92 -12.33
CA PRO A 703 4.11 -34.70 -11.86
C PRO A 703 3.86 -35.30 -10.44
N PRO A 704 4.31 -36.54 -10.17
CA PRO A 704 4.07 -37.23 -8.90
C PRO A 704 5.22 -37.11 -7.88
N ARG A 705 4.87 -37.44 -6.63
CA ARG A 705 5.75 -37.69 -5.48
C ARG A 705 6.73 -38.85 -5.73
N PRO A 706 8.01 -38.77 -5.31
CA PRO A 706 8.92 -39.90 -5.33
C PRO A 706 8.76 -40.81 -4.09
N THR A 707 8.77 -42.12 -4.31
CA THR A 707 8.90 -43.19 -3.30
C THR A 707 9.87 -44.24 -3.82
N LEU A 708 10.77 -44.73 -2.96
CA LEU A 708 11.76 -45.78 -3.28
C LEU A 708 11.31 -47.16 -2.72
N PRO A 709 11.83 -48.28 -3.27
CA PRO A 709 11.26 -49.63 -3.10
C PRO A 709 11.81 -50.43 -1.89
N PRO A 710 11.18 -51.57 -1.53
CA PRO A 710 11.50 -52.36 -0.33
C PRO A 710 12.33 -53.62 -0.60
N LEU A 711 12.85 -54.24 0.48
CA LEU A 711 13.32 -55.63 0.49
C LEU A 711 12.79 -56.41 1.72
N THR A 712 12.41 -57.64 1.44
CA THR A 712 11.67 -58.68 2.18
C THR A 712 12.26 -59.21 3.50
N SER A 713 11.40 -59.67 4.44
CA SER A 713 11.28 -61.12 4.78
C SER A 713 10.22 -61.49 5.86
N ALA A 714 9.46 -62.56 5.58
CA ALA A 714 8.91 -63.60 6.49
C ALA A 714 7.75 -63.33 7.51
N THR A 715 6.60 -63.94 7.16
CA THR A 715 5.41 -64.40 7.93
C THR A 715 5.74 -65.52 8.97
N PRO A 716 4.81 -66.14 9.79
CA PRO A 716 3.33 -66.25 9.73
C PRO A 716 2.58 -66.01 11.11
N PRO A 717 1.27 -66.33 11.29
CA PRO A 717 0.39 -65.64 12.26
C PRO A 717 -0.27 -66.53 13.35
N LEU A 718 -1.14 -65.92 14.19
CA LEU A 718 -2.15 -66.65 15.01
C LEU A 718 -3.53 -65.94 15.06
N LEU A 719 -4.53 -66.72 15.46
CA LEU A 719 -5.97 -66.53 15.21
C LEU A 719 -6.76 -65.86 16.36
N VAL A 720 -7.71 -65.00 15.98
CA VAL A 720 -9.12 -64.93 16.43
C VAL A 720 -9.53 -65.47 17.81
N THR A 721 -10.17 -64.61 18.63
CA THR A 721 -11.51 -64.86 19.21
C THR A 721 -12.29 -63.56 19.46
N SER A 722 -13.55 -63.52 18.98
CA SER A 722 -14.64 -62.62 19.42
C SER A 722 -15.06 -62.90 20.88
N THR A 723 -15.67 -62.02 21.67
CA THR A 723 -17.06 -61.47 21.65
C THR A 723 -17.16 -60.37 22.76
N THR A 724 -18.16 -59.50 22.94
CA THR A 724 -19.59 -59.42 22.50
C THR A 724 -20.08 -57.95 22.54
N ASN A 725 -21.30 -57.68 22.04
CA ASN A 725 -21.87 -56.35 21.76
C ASN A 725 -22.83 -55.83 22.89
N PRO A 726 -23.78 -54.88 22.68
CA PRO A 726 -23.81 -53.55 23.33
C PRO A 726 -24.97 -53.34 24.33
N LEU A 727 -25.21 -52.09 24.80
CA LEU A 727 -26.53 -51.40 24.79
C LEU A 727 -26.51 -49.99 25.47
N LEU A 728 -27.05 -48.99 24.77
CA LEU A 728 -27.74 -47.80 25.29
C LEU A 728 -29.26 -48.12 25.32
N PRO A 729 -30.20 -47.36 25.97
CA PRO A 729 -30.20 -45.89 26.16
C PRO A 729 -30.90 -45.38 27.47
N GLY A 730 -31.25 -44.09 27.53
CA GLY A 730 -32.41 -43.58 28.29
C GLY A 730 -32.12 -42.47 29.31
N ALA A 731 -33.05 -41.52 29.46
CA ALA A 731 -32.86 -40.30 30.27
C ALA A 731 -34.00 -40.05 31.29
N SER A 732 -33.75 -39.08 32.18
CA SER A 732 -34.70 -38.32 33.04
C SER A 732 -35.26 -38.96 34.33
N SER A 733 -35.10 -38.24 35.46
CA SER A 733 -36.08 -38.10 36.56
C SER A 733 -35.62 -36.99 37.55
N THR A 734 -36.57 -36.39 38.28
CA THR A 734 -36.42 -35.05 38.93
C THR A 734 -36.47 -35.12 40.50
N PRO A 735 -36.96 -34.17 41.34
CA PRO A 735 -36.18 -33.67 42.51
C PRO A 735 -36.83 -33.83 43.92
N ALA A 736 -36.08 -33.47 44.98
CA ALA A 736 -36.51 -33.12 46.37
C ALA A 736 -35.27 -32.70 47.21
N ALA A 737 -35.27 -31.92 48.30
CA ALA A 737 -36.21 -30.98 48.95
C ALA A 737 -35.42 -30.08 49.99
N ALA A 738 -36.02 -29.01 50.53
CA ALA A 738 -35.42 -28.11 51.55
C ALA A 738 -35.79 -28.50 53.00
N PRO A 739 -35.06 -28.04 54.07
CA PRO A 739 -35.23 -26.69 54.70
C PRO A 739 -33.89 -26.06 55.20
N GLY A 740 -33.81 -24.89 55.88
CA GLY A 740 -34.77 -23.79 56.13
C GLY A 740 -34.50 -22.95 57.42
N ILE A 741 -34.85 -21.64 57.38
CA ILE A 741 -35.01 -20.62 58.47
C ILE A 741 -33.75 -20.13 59.26
N VAL A 742 -33.45 -18.80 59.18
CA VAL A 742 -33.45 -17.76 60.27
C VAL A 742 -32.66 -16.48 59.85
N LEU A 743 -33.22 -15.30 60.19
CA LEU A 743 -32.73 -13.91 59.97
C LEU A 743 -31.68 -13.46 61.05
N PRO A 744 -31.12 -12.22 61.13
CA PRO A 744 -31.54 -10.94 60.51
C PRO A 744 -30.42 -9.98 59.96
N THR A 745 -30.87 -8.93 59.24
CA THR A 745 -30.45 -7.49 59.19
C THR A 745 -29.01 -7.04 59.60
N ALA A 746 -28.38 -5.96 59.08
CA ALA A 746 -28.91 -4.72 58.48
C ALA A 746 -27.81 -3.89 57.75
N THR A 747 -28.21 -2.96 56.84
CA THR A 747 -27.67 -1.58 56.57
C THR A 747 -26.15 -1.30 56.43
N ALA A 748 -25.66 -0.33 55.62
CA ALA A 748 -26.28 0.64 54.70
C ALA A 748 -25.24 1.28 53.76
N THR A 749 -25.76 2.02 52.76
CA THR A 749 -25.10 2.96 51.84
C THR A 749 -26.00 4.21 51.71
N PRO A 750 -25.58 5.36 51.13
CA PRO A 750 -24.24 5.92 50.90
C PRO A 750 -24.13 7.46 51.23
N LYS A 751 -23.02 8.09 50.79
CA LYS A 751 -22.87 9.51 50.40
C LYS A 751 -22.82 10.59 51.51
N PRO A 752 -22.36 11.84 51.24
CA PRO A 752 -22.20 12.57 49.95
C PRO A 752 -21.16 12.04 48.94
#